data_AF-A0AAU9INM3-F1
#
_entry.id   AF-A0AAU9INM3-F1
#
_cell.length_a   1.000
_cell.length_b   1.000
_cell.length_c   1.000
_cell.angle_alpha   90.00
_cell.angle_beta   90.00
_cell.angle_gamma   90.00
#
_symmetry.space_group_name_H-M   'P 1'
#
loop_
_entity.id
_entity.type
_entity.pdbx_description
1 polymer ?
#
loop_
_entity_poly.entity_id
_entity_poly.type
_entity_poly.pdbx_seq_one_letter_code
_entity_poly.pdbx_strand_id
1 'polypeptide(L)'
;MGQIIKIFLYILSCSQTYSISFTRIPAMDSPPSKREYALLAYNNETDNLIVFGGNLDVSIVYNDVWSFSLETKTWSNLVPLSQISPIPRIFFGGFVDSVKNKLYIFGGLTLNGPLNDMWSYDLKSLQWNSIKQKGDIPSSRYRFGYTSYYDTVDRKLKFALYGGCLPFGYDNNLFIFNVENSTWTLQNFQKVITPKLDFALIEHLNGFIYMCGGIEKESSNPFNQKFFRYDIHNNLWENITNSLNTYTSTYYAGSAIIGTNFYLLYGWSEEFYGDIENIMTVDLSDHTYEWKYVNPITADTVSFPIIRDSLSFASKPGSFYMFGGYSASLGIILNNMIEYTLNGTELEYKFISPEYLSPSVRERHSLNAIYDKLYLFGGRNQTLLLNDFWVFYPEKEIWEPVFLLGNNPPPRSGHGSDSKGDILVIFGGEGYAGYSNDLYVYNVLSNQWSLIEPSSSDDVPTPRTGSCAKIYFPYIFIFGGLALAGYSNELWIFDISTYTYTLVYDGTDEGPAPSAFSSCKIEIDDSENILFFTFYGTGKGEAPLGDVDYFNFTSNKWTNVYTTNYETPITNRANAVVQKVSDKIIVMGGDLWAIDVYKDIFILDLKEKSFIPLGLLPDYIYRAAYVYYKNNIYIHGGGSMYGHSMRILVGKNSFVKVDFEGLDFECSPGFFDNNGECQLCGPGSYTDFYGMASCIPCPEGTYNPSYGLNSYSQCYPCPENTFSNEIGSSACKKCPAGKICLTGSVSPLDQSNYLDKESIQPDLYTSGSLISASSTILNLSLSFVVFLFLLISIEKLRKEIAKIDIYDEMHNYVNDSVMILRRTKIGGVFTAIFIFLAFLLASYEIGSYINTNVQEMKHFIPLTTLWDQISTFSANITVSVIVYGYGDSCGSDKVCSDLTEFSFQYISYSSYEIYCAKNNEGSCIINVVFTNSELSYGSHLELTFKEKFSYASAFKVNVTSTSSIPDEISSMYQSLSANKSTVFRGPSPSQFHFSLIPSYFMSEISSWPSKLTGYHVSIIEAPEEGSEVNIISLPFSAGLKINVWLDKRENCLFTTRSQKMSFNMLASILIGSIFGIVNGAGGAMKKFEMAYHEISGKIKNKKKATNLKQRRENYRNMLNSNVMEHVNFDGNEAKSDIIYTQPLSLESFNY
;
A
#
# COMPACT_ATOMS: atom_id res chain seq x y z
N MET A 1 -60.62 39.73 2.94
CA MET A 1 -59.55 40.10 3.91
C MET A 1 -59.04 38.92 4.73
N GLY A 2 -59.86 38.17 5.47
CA GLY A 2 -59.37 37.08 6.35
C GLY A 2 -58.49 36.00 5.69
N GLN A 3 -58.75 35.61 4.44
CA GLN A 3 -57.86 34.69 3.70
C GLN A 3 -56.51 35.32 3.30
N ILE A 4 -56.48 36.62 2.95
CA ILE A 4 -55.25 37.32 2.59
C ILE A 4 -54.34 37.47 3.82
N ILE A 5 -54.93 37.77 4.99
CA ILE A 5 -54.20 37.84 6.25
C ILE A 5 -53.69 36.45 6.68
N LYS A 6 -54.44 35.37 6.42
CA LYS A 6 -53.92 34.00 6.62
C LYS A 6 -52.75 33.67 5.71
N ILE A 7 -52.78 34.06 4.43
CA ILE A 7 -51.64 33.86 3.50
C ILE A 7 -50.43 34.69 3.97
N PHE A 8 -50.62 35.95 4.35
CA PHE A 8 -49.54 36.80 4.83
C PHE A 8 -48.93 36.32 6.16
N LEU A 9 -49.74 35.78 7.07
CA LEU A 9 -49.26 35.14 8.31
C LEU A 9 -48.57 33.80 8.05
N TYR A 10 -48.99 33.02 7.03
CA TYR A 10 -48.31 31.77 6.65
C TYR A 10 -46.92 32.04 6.06
N ILE A 11 -46.79 33.11 5.27
CA ILE A 11 -45.49 33.58 4.73
C ILE A 11 -44.57 34.10 5.84
N LEU A 12 -45.12 34.69 6.90
CA LEU A 12 -44.36 35.16 8.07
C LEU A 12 -44.08 34.07 9.12
N SER A 13 -44.75 32.91 9.07
CA SER A 13 -44.56 31.83 10.04
C SER A 13 -43.68 30.67 9.55
N CYS A 14 -43.15 30.73 8.32
CA CYS A 14 -42.24 29.72 7.81
C CYS A 14 -41.22 30.31 6.82
N SER A 15 -40.17 30.93 7.37
CA SER A 15 -38.89 31.07 6.66
C SER A 15 -37.75 30.96 7.67
N GLN A 16 -37.17 29.77 7.79
CA GLN A 16 -35.75 29.69 8.12
C GLN A 16 -35.02 30.39 6.99
N THR A 17 -34.40 31.53 7.31
CA THR A 17 -33.62 32.32 6.34
C THR A 17 -32.25 31.67 6.19
N TYR A 18 -32.20 30.62 5.37
CA TYR A 18 -30.94 30.01 4.95
C TYR A 18 -30.10 31.05 4.21
N SER A 19 -28.83 31.18 4.60
CA SER A 19 -27.86 32.06 3.93
C SER A 19 -26.75 31.20 3.31
N ILE A 20 -26.29 31.58 2.13
CA ILE A 20 -25.07 31.05 1.54
C ILE A 20 -24.06 32.18 1.51
N SER A 21 -22.84 31.92 1.98
CA SER A 21 -21.71 32.81 1.77
C SER A 21 -20.67 32.17 0.85
N PHE A 22 -19.94 33.02 0.12
CA PHE A 22 -18.97 32.59 -0.88
C PHE A 22 -17.63 33.26 -0.57
N THR A 23 -16.60 32.44 -0.33
CA THR A 23 -15.24 32.91 -0.12
C THR A 23 -14.40 32.53 -1.34
N ARG A 24 -13.82 33.54 -2.02
CA ARG A 24 -12.83 33.30 -3.08
C ARG A 24 -11.48 33.00 -2.46
N ILE A 25 -10.77 32.03 -3.05
CA ILE A 25 -9.47 31.56 -2.56
C ILE A 25 -8.44 31.71 -3.70
N PRO A 26 -7.36 32.51 -3.52
CA PRO A 26 -7.13 33.45 -2.43
C PRO A 26 -8.07 34.67 -2.57
N ALA A 27 -8.24 35.44 -1.49
CA ALA A 27 -9.20 36.56 -1.44
C ALA A 27 -8.99 37.66 -2.51
N MET A 28 -7.76 37.85 -3.02
CA MET A 28 -7.44 38.85 -4.06
C MET A 28 -7.50 38.30 -5.51
N ASP A 29 -8.07 37.11 -5.71
CA ASP A 29 -7.95 36.30 -6.93
C ASP A 29 -6.49 35.92 -7.28
N SER A 30 -6.31 34.84 -8.05
CA SER A 30 -4.98 34.37 -8.42
C SER A 30 -4.37 35.24 -9.53
N PRO A 31 -3.10 35.70 -9.41
CA PRO A 31 -2.38 36.33 -10.51
C PRO A 31 -2.24 35.40 -11.72
N PRO A 32 -2.02 35.94 -12.93
CA PRO A 32 -1.61 35.16 -14.08
C PRO A 32 -0.38 34.28 -13.79
N SER A 33 -0.24 33.20 -14.55
CA SER A 33 0.95 32.33 -14.51
C SER A 33 2.24 33.15 -14.63
N LYS A 34 3.24 32.76 -13.85
CA LYS A 34 4.64 33.26 -13.87
C LYS A 34 5.10 33.51 -15.30
N ARG A 35 5.59 34.72 -15.56
CA ARG A 35 6.01 35.12 -16.90
C ARG A 35 7.02 36.26 -16.93
N GLU A 36 7.89 36.19 -17.93
CA GLU A 36 8.81 37.24 -18.36
C GLU A 36 8.39 37.80 -19.73
N TYR A 37 8.95 38.93 -20.13
CA TYR A 37 8.74 39.63 -21.42
C TYR A 37 7.27 39.88 -21.83
N ALA A 38 6.36 39.92 -20.86
CA ALA A 38 4.97 40.28 -21.06
C ALA A 38 4.82 41.81 -21.28
N LEU A 39 3.71 42.21 -21.89
CA LEU A 39 3.28 43.60 -21.89
C LEU A 39 2.51 43.90 -20.60
N LEU A 40 2.78 45.04 -19.99
CA LEU A 40 1.92 45.68 -18.99
C LEU A 40 1.50 47.05 -19.57
N ALA A 41 0.23 47.42 -19.46
CA ALA A 41 -0.27 48.69 -19.97
C ALA A 41 -1.36 49.27 -19.08
N TYR A 42 -1.25 50.54 -18.72
CA TYR A 42 -2.23 51.24 -17.87
C TYR A 42 -3.41 51.77 -18.69
N ASN A 43 -4.61 51.65 -18.14
CA ASN A 43 -5.85 52.18 -18.72
C ASN A 43 -6.48 53.24 -17.81
N ASN A 44 -6.43 54.50 -18.25
CA ASN A 44 -6.81 55.64 -17.42
C ASN A 44 -8.33 55.80 -17.21
N GLU A 45 -9.17 55.27 -18.13
CA GLU A 45 -10.63 55.38 -18.01
C GLU A 45 -11.24 54.37 -17.01
N THR A 46 -10.57 53.25 -16.76
CA THR A 46 -11.08 52.17 -15.89
C THR A 46 -10.20 51.90 -14.66
N ASP A 47 -9.14 52.69 -14.48
CA ASP A 47 -8.06 52.51 -13.49
C ASP A 47 -7.54 51.06 -13.35
N ASN A 48 -7.34 50.39 -14.50
CA ASN A 48 -6.90 49.00 -14.57
C ASN A 48 -5.54 48.87 -15.27
N LEU A 49 -4.79 47.84 -14.89
CA LEU A 49 -3.56 47.41 -15.55
C LEU A 49 -3.83 46.18 -16.41
N ILE A 50 -3.50 46.25 -17.70
CA ILE A 50 -3.68 45.16 -18.66
C ILE A 50 -2.35 44.43 -18.85
N VAL A 51 -2.33 43.12 -18.63
CA VAL A 51 -1.21 42.23 -18.93
C VAL A 51 -1.53 41.40 -20.16
N PHE A 52 -0.58 41.22 -21.08
CA PHE A 52 -0.73 40.32 -22.23
C PHE A 52 0.59 39.65 -22.59
N GLY A 53 0.52 38.41 -23.08
CA GLY A 53 1.66 37.69 -23.65
C GLY A 53 2.75 37.33 -22.63
N GLY A 54 4.00 37.23 -23.10
CA GLY A 54 5.14 36.76 -22.32
C GLY A 54 5.31 35.24 -22.35
N ASN A 55 6.27 34.71 -21.60
CA ASN A 55 6.59 33.27 -21.54
C ASN A 55 7.00 32.84 -20.13
N LEU A 56 6.85 31.54 -19.84
CA LEU A 56 7.41 30.88 -18.66
C LEU A 56 8.75 30.18 -18.98
N ASP A 57 8.90 29.69 -20.20
CA ASP A 57 10.16 29.15 -20.73
C ASP A 57 10.14 29.21 -22.27
N VAL A 58 11.07 28.54 -22.95
CA VAL A 58 11.15 28.52 -24.42
C VAL A 58 9.96 27.78 -25.08
N SER A 59 9.29 26.89 -24.35
CA SER A 59 8.18 26.07 -24.82
C SER A 59 6.78 26.65 -24.47
N ILE A 60 6.66 27.35 -23.34
CA ILE A 60 5.41 27.92 -22.83
C ILE A 60 5.39 29.42 -23.07
N VAL A 61 4.79 29.82 -24.19
CA VAL A 61 4.54 31.21 -24.58
C VAL A 61 3.04 31.51 -24.53
N TYR A 62 2.67 32.69 -24.03
CA TYR A 62 1.28 33.08 -23.75
C TYR A 62 0.68 34.04 -24.81
N ASN A 63 -0.65 34.03 -24.93
CA ASN A 63 -1.46 35.04 -25.66
C ASN A 63 -2.77 35.39 -24.92
N ASP A 64 -2.85 35.09 -23.63
CA ASP A 64 -3.95 35.48 -22.75
C ASP A 64 -3.87 36.99 -22.42
N VAL A 65 -5.03 37.57 -22.11
CA VAL A 65 -5.17 38.96 -21.67
C VAL A 65 -5.67 38.94 -20.23
N TRP A 66 -5.00 39.64 -19.33
CA TRP A 66 -5.40 39.81 -17.93
C TRP A 66 -5.60 41.28 -17.62
N SER A 67 -6.49 41.58 -16.67
CA SER A 67 -6.74 42.91 -16.13
C SER A 67 -6.69 42.85 -14.62
N PHE A 68 -5.80 43.64 -14.02
CA PHE A 68 -5.73 43.88 -12.58
C PHE A 68 -6.40 45.22 -12.27
N SER A 69 -7.35 45.24 -11.35
CA SER A 69 -8.00 46.49 -10.94
C SER A 69 -7.29 47.13 -9.76
N LEU A 70 -6.94 48.41 -9.89
CA LEU A 70 -6.26 49.15 -8.82
C LEU A 70 -7.22 49.53 -7.66
N GLU A 71 -8.53 49.56 -7.91
CA GLU A 71 -9.55 49.82 -6.89
C GLU A 71 -9.77 48.60 -5.99
N THR A 72 -10.07 47.43 -6.58
CA THR A 72 -10.38 46.21 -5.82
C THR A 72 -9.16 45.35 -5.49
N LYS A 73 -8.01 45.61 -6.13
CA LYS A 73 -6.79 44.78 -6.09
C LYS A 73 -7.00 43.33 -6.53
N THR A 74 -7.96 43.09 -7.43
CA THR A 74 -8.26 41.74 -7.94
C THR A 74 -7.81 41.53 -9.38
N TRP A 75 -7.42 40.30 -9.67
CA TRP A 75 -7.11 39.84 -11.03
C TRP A 75 -8.34 39.32 -11.77
N SER A 76 -8.42 39.61 -13.06
CA SER A 76 -9.45 39.10 -13.96
C SER A 76 -8.84 38.65 -15.29
N ASN A 77 -9.23 37.47 -15.77
CA ASN A 77 -8.83 36.96 -17.08
C ASN A 77 -9.83 37.45 -18.14
N LEU A 78 -9.36 38.26 -19.09
CA LEU A 78 -10.17 38.83 -20.17
C LEU A 78 -10.17 37.88 -21.37
N VAL A 79 -10.86 36.74 -21.25
CA VAL A 79 -10.85 35.71 -22.30
C VAL A 79 -11.41 36.25 -23.62
N PRO A 80 -10.63 36.31 -24.73
CA PRO A 80 -11.08 36.91 -25.99
C PRO A 80 -12.27 36.17 -26.61
N LEU A 81 -13.33 36.89 -26.97
CA LEU A 81 -14.57 36.38 -27.58
C LEU A 81 -14.48 36.21 -29.11
N SER A 82 -13.41 36.69 -29.74
CA SER A 82 -13.16 36.58 -31.17
C SER A 82 -12.70 35.18 -31.57
N GLN A 83 -13.10 34.72 -32.77
CA GLN A 83 -12.58 33.48 -33.37
C GLN A 83 -11.11 33.60 -33.81
N ILE A 84 -10.64 34.82 -34.04
CA ILE A 84 -9.24 35.15 -34.33
C ILE A 84 -8.55 35.65 -33.06
N SER A 85 -7.27 35.35 -32.92
CA SER A 85 -6.41 35.88 -31.85
C SER A 85 -4.98 36.01 -32.36
N PRO A 86 -4.15 36.90 -31.77
CA PRO A 86 -2.72 36.93 -32.03
C PRO A 86 -2.05 35.63 -31.57
N ILE A 87 -1.09 35.15 -32.37
CA ILE A 87 -0.20 34.05 -32.00
C ILE A 87 0.57 34.42 -30.72
N PRO A 88 0.80 33.48 -29.78
CA PRO A 88 1.66 33.66 -28.61
C PRO A 88 3.02 34.24 -28.95
N ARG A 89 3.43 35.25 -28.18
CA ARG A 89 4.56 36.11 -28.53
C ARG A 89 5.24 36.72 -27.31
N ILE A 90 6.53 37.01 -27.49
CA ILE A 90 7.41 37.73 -26.56
C ILE A 90 8.07 38.89 -27.29
N PHE A 91 8.72 39.80 -26.56
CA PHE A 91 9.52 40.89 -27.12
C PHE A 91 8.78 41.80 -28.14
N PHE A 92 7.49 42.02 -27.94
CA PHE A 92 6.62 42.87 -28.76
C PHE A 92 6.35 44.21 -28.05
N GLY A 93 5.72 45.15 -28.76
CA GLY A 93 5.29 46.42 -28.19
C GLY A 93 3.77 46.56 -28.18
N GLY A 94 3.24 47.34 -27.24
CA GLY A 94 1.82 47.61 -27.16
C GLY A 94 1.46 48.75 -26.20
N PHE A 95 0.20 49.16 -26.23
CA PHE A 95 -0.32 50.30 -25.46
C PHE A 95 -1.85 50.24 -25.40
N VAL A 96 -2.46 50.99 -24.49
CA VAL A 96 -3.93 51.13 -24.40
C VAL A 96 -4.37 52.52 -24.86
N ASP A 97 -5.23 52.58 -25.89
CA ASP A 97 -6.07 53.74 -26.16
C ASP A 97 -7.17 53.76 -25.10
N SER A 98 -6.96 54.52 -24.02
CA SER A 98 -7.90 54.58 -22.89
C SER A 98 -9.28 55.11 -23.35
N VAL A 99 -9.32 56.12 -24.22
CA VAL A 99 -10.55 56.75 -24.70
C VAL A 99 -11.41 55.77 -25.51
N LYS A 100 -10.80 54.97 -26.39
CA LYS A 100 -11.51 53.91 -27.13
C LYS A 100 -11.66 52.62 -26.32
N ASN A 101 -11.01 52.52 -25.17
CA ASN A 101 -10.85 51.33 -24.35
C ASN A 101 -10.30 50.13 -25.16
N LYS A 102 -9.18 50.34 -25.88
CA LYS A 102 -8.57 49.30 -26.74
C LYS A 102 -7.09 49.13 -26.45
N LEU A 103 -6.69 47.88 -26.17
CA LEU A 103 -5.29 47.46 -26.19
C LEU A 103 -4.86 47.30 -27.65
N TYR A 104 -3.68 47.81 -28.01
CA TYR A 104 -3.02 47.61 -29.29
C TYR A 104 -1.69 46.89 -29.08
N ILE A 105 -1.36 45.95 -29.96
CA ILE A 105 -0.07 45.25 -29.97
C ILE A 105 0.52 45.21 -31.39
N PHE A 106 1.85 45.23 -31.48
CA PHE A 106 2.58 45.18 -32.74
C PHE A 106 3.81 44.25 -32.64
N GLY A 107 4.02 43.44 -33.68
CA GLY A 107 5.25 42.65 -33.85
C GLY A 107 5.51 41.62 -32.75
N GLY A 108 6.78 41.34 -32.49
CA GLY A 108 7.23 40.36 -31.50
C GLY A 108 7.91 39.14 -32.11
N LEU A 109 8.40 38.25 -31.23
CA LEU A 109 8.98 36.96 -31.58
C LEU A 109 8.01 35.83 -31.23
N THR A 110 7.86 34.87 -32.13
CA THR A 110 7.14 33.60 -31.92
C THR A 110 8.09 32.42 -32.17
N LEU A 111 7.65 31.19 -31.87
CA LEU A 111 8.36 29.96 -32.25
C LEU A 111 8.63 29.85 -33.76
N ASN A 112 7.83 30.52 -34.61
CA ASN A 112 7.98 30.55 -36.06
C ASN A 112 8.82 31.73 -36.57
N GLY A 113 9.42 32.52 -35.66
CA GLY A 113 10.18 33.74 -35.98
C GLY A 113 9.42 35.05 -35.72
N PRO A 114 9.98 36.20 -36.13
CA PRO A 114 9.48 37.52 -35.78
C PRO A 114 8.32 38.00 -36.67
N LEU A 115 7.49 38.89 -36.12
CA LEU A 115 6.27 39.39 -36.73
C LEU A 115 6.31 40.90 -37.03
N ASN A 116 5.45 41.36 -37.93
CA ASN A 116 5.06 42.78 -38.11
C ASN A 116 3.54 42.94 -38.23
N ASP A 117 2.77 42.02 -37.68
CA ASP A 117 1.32 42.16 -37.59
C ASP A 117 0.96 43.21 -36.54
N MET A 118 -0.22 43.82 -36.70
CA MET A 118 -0.79 44.73 -35.71
C MET A 118 -2.20 44.28 -35.37
N TRP A 119 -2.51 44.29 -34.09
CA TRP A 119 -3.79 43.87 -33.56
C TRP A 119 -4.34 44.91 -32.60
N SER A 120 -5.67 44.96 -32.48
CA SER A 120 -6.35 45.62 -31.36
C SER A 120 -7.27 44.64 -30.65
N TYR A 121 -7.28 44.71 -29.33
CA TYR A 121 -8.23 44.05 -28.46
C TYR A 121 -9.15 45.10 -27.85
N ASP A 122 -10.44 44.98 -28.11
CA ASP A 122 -11.45 45.86 -27.54
C ASP A 122 -11.76 45.42 -26.10
N LEU A 123 -11.43 46.23 -25.10
CA LEU A 123 -11.60 45.89 -23.69
C LEU A 123 -13.07 45.97 -23.23
N LYS A 124 -14.01 46.45 -24.07
CA LYS A 124 -15.46 46.44 -23.79
C LYS A 124 -16.15 45.23 -24.43
N SER A 125 -15.82 44.94 -25.69
CA SER A 125 -16.41 43.80 -26.42
C SER A 125 -15.57 42.52 -26.38
N LEU A 126 -14.41 42.55 -25.73
CA LEU A 126 -13.45 41.44 -25.55
C LEU A 126 -13.02 40.79 -26.88
N GLN A 127 -12.94 41.54 -27.97
CA GLN A 127 -12.65 41.00 -29.32
C GLN A 127 -11.30 41.47 -29.87
N TRP A 128 -10.50 40.51 -30.35
CA TRP A 128 -9.34 40.78 -31.20
C TRP A 128 -9.75 41.11 -32.64
N ASN A 129 -9.13 42.15 -33.17
CA ASN A 129 -9.26 42.62 -34.55
C ASN A 129 -7.86 42.82 -35.14
N SER A 130 -7.56 42.15 -36.25
CA SER A 130 -6.32 42.38 -37.00
C SER A 130 -6.42 43.71 -37.78
N ILE A 131 -5.40 44.55 -37.68
CA ILE A 131 -5.37 45.89 -38.28
C ILE A 131 -4.61 45.85 -39.60
N LYS A 132 -5.30 46.25 -40.67
CA LYS A 132 -4.65 46.44 -41.98
C LYS A 132 -3.87 47.76 -42.01
N GLN A 133 -2.58 47.65 -41.71
CA GLN A 133 -1.60 48.72 -41.71
C GLN A 133 -1.41 49.33 -43.11
N LYS A 134 -0.98 50.59 -43.16
CA LYS A 134 -0.70 51.38 -44.38
C LYS A 134 0.54 52.25 -44.18
N GLY A 135 1.10 52.80 -45.27
CA GLY A 135 2.28 53.68 -45.21
C GLY A 135 3.58 52.90 -45.07
N ASP A 136 4.54 53.44 -44.32
CA ASP A 136 5.88 52.88 -44.15
C ASP A 136 5.89 51.75 -43.11
N ILE A 137 5.22 50.63 -43.43
CA ILE A 137 5.03 49.50 -42.52
C ILE A 137 6.41 48.92 -42.11
N PRO A 138 6.73 48.82 -40.81
CA PRO A 138 7.98 48.23 -40.37
C PRO A 138 8.09 46.75 -40.77
N SER A 139 9.31 46.32 -41.12
CA SER A 139 9.64 44.90 -41.32
C SER A 139 9.46 44.09 -40.03
N SER A 140 9.35 42.75 -40.15
CA SER A 140 9.19 41.84 -39.01
C SER A 140 10.31 42.02 -37.99
N ARG A 141 9.91 42.27 -36.74
CA ARG A 141 10.82 42.69 -35.68
C ARG A 141 10.35 42.36 -34.26
N TYR A 142 11.34 42.29 -33.39
CA TYR A 142 11.22 42.05 -31.95
C TYR A 142 12.36 42.82 -31.24
N ARG A 143 12.33 42.95 -29.91
CA ARG A 143 13.37 43.66 -29.14
C ARG A 143 13.60 45.12 -29.59
N PHE A 144 12.49 45.85 -29.81
CA PHE A 144 12.49 47.25 -30.22
C PHE A 144 11.98 48.16 -29.09
N GLY A 145 12.48 49.39 -29.04
CA GLY A 145 11.95 50.41 -28.13
C GLY A 145 10.60 50.93 -28.60
N TYR A 146 9.67 51.18 -27.68
CA TYR A 146 8.37 51.72 -28.02
C TYR A 146 7.81 52.62 -26.92
N THR A 147 6.97 53.58 -27.32
CA THR A 147 6.15 54.38 -26.40
C THR A 147 4.87 54.83 -27.10
N SER A 148 3.79 55.05 -26.35
CA SER A 148 2.58 55.68 -26.86
C SER A 148 2.41 57.06 -26.26
N TYR A 149 1.90 58.01 -27.03
CA TYR A 149 1.61 59.35 -26.54
C TYR A 149 0.46 60.00 -27.30
N TYR A 150 -0.22 60.93 -26.62
CA TYR A 150 -1.21 61.78 -27.26
C TYR A 150 -0.52 63.06 -27.75
N ASP A 151 -0.48 63.25 -29.07
CA ASP A 151 0.08 64.46 -29.67
C ASP A 151 -0.85 65.65 -29.40
N THR A 152 -0.33 66.68 -28.74
CA THR A 152 -1.11 67.86 -28.34
C THR A 152 -1.41 68.81 -29.50
N VAL A 153 -0.60 68.77 -30.57
CA VAL A 153 -0.75 69.57 -31.79
C VAL A 153 -1.73 68.90 -32.75
N ASP A 154 -1.50 67.63 -33.07
CA ASP A 154 -2.35 66.86 -33.99
C ASP A 154 -3.66 66.37 -33.32
N ARG A 155 -3.72 66.37 -31.98
CA ARG A 155 -4.82 65.83 -31.15
C ARG A 155 -5.13 64.36 -31.42
N LYS A 156 -4.08 63.56 -31.62
CA LYS A 156 -4.18 62.14 -32.00
C LYS A 156 -3.25 61.29 -31.15
N LEU A 157 -3.72 60.09 -30.80
CA LEU A 157 -2.89 59.05 -30.20
C LEU A 157 -1.92 58.52 -31.26
N LYS A 158 -0.62 58.53 -30.91
CA LYS A 158 0.48 58.03 -31.72
C LYS A 158 1.23 56.94 -30.96
N PHE A 159 1.81 55.99 -31.70
CA PHE A 159 2.69 54.96 -31.19
C PHE A 159 4.03 55.05 -31.90
N ALA A 160 5.10 55.34 -31.16
CA ALA A 160 6.45 55.40 -31.68
C ALA A 160 7.16 54.06 -31.44
N LEU A 161 7.90 53.62 -32.46
CA LEU A 161 8.71 52.42 -32.46
C LEU A 161 10.10 52.76 -32.96
N TYR A 162 11.14 52.33 -32.25
CA TYR A 162 12.53 52.56 -32.62
C TYR A 162 13.32 51.25 -32.74
N GLY A 163 13.96 51.07 -33.89
CA GLY A 163 14.90 49.99 -34.15
C GLY A 163 14.31 48.59 -34.03
N GLY A 164 15.07 47.67 -33.45
CA GLY A 164 14.71 46.27 -33.22
C GLY A 164 15.56 45.25 -33.97
N CYS A 165 15.50 44.00 -33.49
CA CYS A 165 16.08 42.84 -34.16
C CYS A 165 15.19 42.43 -35.35
N LEU A 166 15.80 42.29 -36.52
CA LEU A 166 15.21 41.76 -37.76
C LEU A 166 15.63 40.29 -37.96
N PRO A 167 15.00 39.53 -38.88
CA PRO A 167 15.49 38.21 -39.27
C PRO A 167 16.96 38.19 -39.73
N PHE A 168 17.43 39.31 -40.30
CA PHE A 168 18.78 39.46 -40.85
C PHE A 168 19.41 40.79 -40.42
N GLY A 169 19.59 40.99 -39.11
CA GLY A 169 20.32 42.14 -38.56
C GLY A 169 19.50 43.01 -37.60
N TYR A 170 19.85 44.29 -37.53
CA TYR A 170 19.29 45.27 -36.59
C TYR A 170 18.84 46.52 -37.34
N ASP A 171 17.76 47.13 -36.88
CA ASP A 171 17.27 48.41 -37.40
C ASP A 171 17.60 49.56 -36.44
N ASN A 172 17.72 50.78 -36.96
CA ASN A 172 17.90 52.02 -36.20
C ASN A 172 16.94 53.14 -36.63
N ASN A 173 15.92 52.81 -37.43
CA ASN A 173 14.89 53.75 -37.85
C ASN A 173 13.84 54.00 -36.75
N LEU A 174 13.30 55.22 -36.74
CA LEU A 174 12.14 55.63 -35.93
C LEU A 174 10.88 55.63 -36.80
N PHE A 175 9.89 54.83 -36.41
CA PHE A 175 8.59 54.74 -37.05
C PHE A 175 7.51 55.30 -36.12
N ILE A 176 6.60 56.10 -36.65
CA ILE A 176 5.45 56.62 -35.90
C ILE A 176 4.16 56.15 -36.57
N PHE A 177 3.35 55.42 -35.81
CA PHE A 177 2.02 54.96 -36.19
C PHE A 177 0.95 55.93 -35.70
N ASN A 178 0.06 56.33 -36.60
CA ASN A 178 -1.14 57.08 -36.26
C ASN A 178 -2.32 56.11 -36.11
N VAL A 179 -2.88 56.06 -34.89
CA VAL A 179 -3.86 55.04 -34.50
C VAL A 179 -5.21 55.23 -35.20
N GLU A 180 -5.58 56.46 -35.57
CA GLU A 180 -6.91 56.75 -36.15
C GLU A 180 -7.06 56.32 -37.61
N ASN A 181 -6.01 56.50 -38.42
CA ASN A 181 -6.02 56.18 -39.85
C ASN A 181 -5.26 54.87 -40.17
N SER A 182 -4.59 54.29 -39.16
CA SER A 182 -3.74 53.10 -39.24
C SER A 182 -2.56 53.24 -40.22
N THR A 183 -1.95 54.43 -40.29
CA THR A 183 -0.77 54.68 -41.13
C THR A 183 0.52 54.75 -40.30
N TRP A 184 1.53 53.98 -40.72
CA TRP A 184 2.91 54.18 -40.32
C TRP A 184 3.59 55.26 -41.16
N THR A 185 4.50 56.00 -40.52
CA THR A 185 5.35 57.02 -41.13
C THR A 185 6.79 56.84 -40.65
N LEU A 186 7.72 56.68 -41.59
CA LEU A 186 9.15 56.66 -41.30
C LEU A 186 9.63 58.09 -41.05
N GLN A 187 10.24 58.34 -39.89
CA GLN A 187 10.84 59.63 -39.59
C GLN A 187 12.19 59.73 -40.30
N ASN A 188 12.27 60.58 -41.32
CA ASN A 188 13.51 60.84 -42.05
C ASN A 188 14.35 61.89 -41.33
N PHE A 189 15.43 61.47 -40.68
CA PHE A 189 16.40 62.34 -39.99
C PHE A 189 17.83 62.10 -40.51
N GLN A 190 18.75 63.03 -40.26
CA GLN A 190 20.17 62.81 -40.55
C GLN A 190 20.71 61.71 -39.62
N LYS A 191 21.23 60.60 -40.20
CA LYS A 191 21.73 59.45 -39.42
C LYS A 191 22.89 59.85 -38.50
N VAL A 192 22.60 59.97 -37.20
CA VAL A 192 23.59 60.20 -36.13
C VAL A 192 23.71 59.01 -35.16
N ILE A 193 22.67 58.18 -35.02
CA ILE A 193 22.61 57.11 -34.01
C ILE A 193 22.93 55.75 -34.63
N THR A 194 23.90 55.03 -34.07
CA THR A 194 24.26 53.66 -34.43
C THR A 194 23.17 52.65 -34.01
N PRO A 195 22.98 51.53 -34.73
CA PRO A 195 22.08 50.47 -34.29
C PRO A 195 22.44 49.95 -32.90
N LYS A 196 21.43 49.88 -32.02
CA LYS A 196 21.56 49.30 -30.69
C LYS A 196 21.31 47.79 -30.74
N LEU A 197 22.18 47.04 -30.08
CA LEU A 197 21.94 45.67 -29.63
C LEU A 197 20.93 45.71 -28.49
N ASP A 198 19.88 44.90 -28.64
CA ASP A 198 18.75 44.78 -27.71
C ASP A 198 17.87 46.05 -27.55
N PHE A 199 16.86 45.97 -26.69
CA PHE A 199 15.88 47.03 -26.45
C PHE A 199 16.51 48.40 -26.15
N ALA A 200 16.20 49.39 -26.98
CA ALA A 200 16.27 50.78 -26.57
C ALA A 200 15.08 51.06 -25.63
N LEU A 201 15.34 51.61 -24.45
CA LEU A 201 14.28 52.06 -23.53
C LEU A 201 13.84 53.46 -23.92
N ILE A 202 12.53 53.65 -24.08
CA ILE A 202 11.97 54.85 -24.69
C ILE A 202 10.72 55.30 -23.93
N GLU A 203 10.72 56.56 -23.51
CA GLU A 203 9.59 57.20 -22.85
C GLU A 203 9.27 58.55 -23.50
N HIS A 204 8.00 58.95 -23.48
CA HIS A 204 7.56 60.26 -23.98
C HIS A 204 7.18 61.20 -22.84
N LEU A 205 7.74 62.42 -22.87
CA LEU A 205 7.31 63.53 -22.02
C LEU A 205 7.35 64.85 -22.79
N ASN A 206 6.26 65.63 -22.71
CA ASN A 206 6.16 67.01 -23.21
C ASN A 206 6.60 67.24 -24.68
N GLY A 207 6.28 66.32 -25.59
CA GLY A 207 6.63 66.44 -27.02
C GLY A 207 8.03 65.93 -27.37
N PHE A 208 8.76 65.40 -26.39
CA PHE A 208 10.06 64.75 -26.57
C PHE A 208 9.97 63.25 -26.30
N ILE A 209 10.71 62.49 -27.08
CA ILE A 209 10.93 61.05 -26.89
C ILE A 209 12.34 60.88 -26.34
N TYR A 210 12.47 60.45 -25.09
CA TYR A 210 13.74 60.19 -24.41
C TYR A 210 14.15 58.74 -24.62
N MET A 211 15.44 58.49 -24.87
CA MET A 211 15.96 57.15 -25.17
C MET A 211 17.27 56.85 -24.42
N CYS A 212 17.26 55.75 -23.66
CA CYS A 212 18.42 55.16 -22.99
C CYS A 212 18.50 53.64 -23.28
N GLY A 213 19.39 52.91 -22.59
CA GLY A 213 19.54 51.44 -22.71
C GLY A 213 20.07 50.95 -24.06
N GLY A 214 20.31 49.63 -24.18
CA GLY A 214 20.84 48.97 -25.39
C GLY A 214 22.32 49.30 -25.67
N ILE A 215 23.02 48.43 -26.40
CA ILE A 215 24.48 48.52 -26.62
C ILE A 215 24.82 48.97 -28.05
N GLU A 216 25.74 49.92 -28.22
CA GLU A 216 26.21 50.33 -29.55
C GLU A 216 27.16 49.31 -30.17
N LYS A 217 26.63 48.48 -31.08
CA LYS A 217 27.31 47.32 -31.71
C LYS A 217 28.66 47.61 -32.38
N GLU A 218 28.87 48.84 -32.84
CA GLU A 218 30.04 49.26 -33.61
C GLU A 218 30.89 50.31 -32.87
N SER A 219 30.65 50.51 -31.56
CA SER A 219 31.41 51.46 -30.74
C SER A 219 32.73 50.86 -30.25
N SER A 220 33.74 51.72 -30.05
CA SER A 220 35.04 51.34 -29.49
C SER A 220 35.01 51.08 -27.97
N ASN A 221 33.91 51.45 -27.31
CA ASN A 221 33.60 51.09 -25.93
C ASN A 221 32.08 50.87 -25.80
N PRO A 222 31.58 49.61 -25.86
CA PRO A 222 30.15 49.29 -25.83
C PRO A 222 29.43 49.70 -24.53
N PHE A 223 30.19 49.99 -23.46
CA PHE A 223 29.68 50.42 -22.17
C PHE A 223 29.52 51.95 -22.05
N ASN A 224 29.99 52.73 -23.03
CA ASN A 224 29.83 54.19 -23.04
C ASN A 224 28.41 54.59 -23.47
N GLN A 225 27.48 54.47 -22.53
CA GLN A 225 26.05 54.66 -22.70
C GLN A 225 25.68 56.12 -23.00
N LYS A 226 24.81 56.32 -24.00
CA LYS A 226 24.36 57.64 -24.44
C LYS A 226 22.87 57.83 -24.24
N PHE A 227 22.51 58.93 -23.57
CA PHE A 227 21.15 59.41 -23.41
C PHE A 227 20.79 60.39 -24.54
N PHE A 228 19.69 60.10 -25.23
CA PHE A 228 19.22 60.90 -26.35
C PHE A 228 17.81 61.42 -26.10
N ARG A 229 17.47 62.56 -26.70
CA ARG A 229 16.07 63.00 -26.88
C ARG A 229 15.78 63.25 -28.36
N TYR A 230 14.55 62.96 -28.77
CA TYR A 230 14.02 63.27 -30.08
C TYR A 230 12.88 64.27 -29.96
N ASP A 231 12.99 65.39 -30.66
CA ASP A 231 11.94 66.39 -30.79
C ASP A 231 10.95 65.95 -31.88
N ILE A 232 9.70 65.66 -31.49
CA ILE A 232 8.66 65.17 -32.41
C ILE A 232 8.26 66.23 -33.45
N HIS A 233 8.30 67.51 -33.08
CA HIS A 233 7.82 68.60 -33.92
C HIS A 233 8.89 69.09 -34.90
N ASN A 234 10.16 69.07 -34.48
CA ASN A 234 11.29 69.44 -35.33
C ASN A 234 11.93 68.26 -36.07
N ASN A 235 11.61 67.01 -35.73
CA ASN A 235 12.19 65.78 -36.29
C ASN A 235 13.74 65.78 -36.19
N LEU A 236 14.23 66.02 -34.97
CA LEU A 236 15.65 66.13 -34.65
C LEU A 236 16.00 65.27 -33.45
N TRP A 237 17.11 64.53 -33.56
CA TRP A 237 17.73 63.81 -32.45
C TRP A 237 18.85 64.66 -31.84
N GLU A 238 18.84 64.76 -30.51
CA GLU A 238 19.86 65.46 -29.72
C GLU A 238 20.47 64.49 -28.71
N ASN A 239 21.81 64.52 -28.58
CA ASN A 239 22.52 63.80 -27.53
C ASN A 239 22.57 64.70 -26.27
N ILE A 240 21.98 64.22 -25.18
CA ILE A 240 21.87 64.92 -23.90
C ILE A 240 22.65 64.22 -22.77
N THR A 241 23.62 63.39 -23.14
CA THR A 241 24.47 62.65 -22.19
C THR A 241 25.33 63.61 -21.36
N ASN A 242 25.20 63.56 -20.04
CA ASN A 242 26.10 64.24 -19.12
C ASN A 242 27.48 63.57 -19.13
N SER A 243 28.55 64.37 -19.19
CA SER A 243 29.94 63.88 -19.29
C SER A 243 30.60 63.50 -17.94
N LEU A 244 29.93 63.78 -16.82
CA LEU A 244 30.44 63.53 -15.46
C LEU A 244 29.78 62.31 -14.80
N ASN A 245 28.47 62.13 -14.99
CA ASN A 245 27.68 61.03 -14.40
C ASN A 245 26.74 60.43 -15.47
N THR A 246 26.98 59.17 -15.85
CA THR A 246 26.20 58.41 -16.83
C THR A 246 25.52 57.20 -16.18
N TYR A 247 24.44 56.70 -16.78
CA TYR A 247 23.80 55.46 -16.33
C TYR A 247 24.60 54.21 -16.73
N THR A 248 24.48 53.14 -15.94
CA THR A 248 25.08 51.82 -16.19
C THR A 248 24.53 51.15 -17.46
N SER A 249 25.34 50.36 -18.17
CA SER A 249 24.85 49.58 -19.32
C SER A 249 23.92 48.43 -18.88
N THR A 250 22.67 48.46 -19.34
CA THR A 250 21.59 47.56 -18.89
C THR A 250 20.89 46.83 -20.04
N TYR A 251 20.74 45.51 -19.93
CA TYR A 251 19.87 44.64 -20.73
C TYR A 251 18.57 44.36 -19.95
N TYR A 252 17.46 44.14 -20.66
CA TYR A 252 16.15 43.72 -20.09
C TYR A 252 15.64 44.52 -18.88
N ALA A 253 16.22 45.70 -18.63
CA ALA A 253 15.74 46.71 -17.73
C ALA A 253 14.44 47.32 -18.28
N GLY A 254 13.85 48.24 -17.54
CA GLY A 254 12.85 49.12 -18.12
C GLY A 254 12.82 50.50 -17.50
N SER A 255 11.88 51.28 -18.00
CA SER A 255 11.78 52.70 -17.77
C SER A 255 10.40 53.10 -17.29
N ALA A 256 10.36 54.25 -16.60
CA ALA A 256 9.14 54.94 -16.24
C ALA A 256 9.44 56.42 -16.07
N ILE A 257 8.43 57.28 -16.22
CA ILE A 257 8.51 58.70 -15.86
C ILE A 257 7.47 59.00 -14.77
N ILE A 258 7.92 59.54 -13.63
CA ILE A 258 7.03 60.15 -12.63
C ILE A 258 7.38 61.64 -12.51
N GLY A 259 6.40 62.50 -12.80
CA GLY A 259 6.59 63.95 -12.79
C GLY A 259 7.56 64.38 -13.91
N THR A 260 8.72 64.91 -13.53
CA THR A 260 9.83 65.22 -14.45
C THR A 260 10.96 64.19 -14.40
N ASN A 261 10.92 63.24 -13.46
CA ASN A 261 12.01 62.28 -13.27
C ASN A 261 11.80 61.04 -14.15
N PHE A 262 12.81 60.74 -14.97
CA PHE A 262 12.96 59.46 -15.65
C PHE A 262 13.62 58.47 -14.70
N TYR A 263 13.12 57.24 -14.63
CA TYR A 263 13.68 56.14 -13.84
C TYR A 263 14.16 55.02 -14.77
N LEU A 264 15.32 54.45 -14.46
CA LEU A 264 15.89 53.26 -15.07
C LEU A 264 15.96 52.17 -13.99
N LEU A 265 15.30 51.05 -14.26
CA LEU A 265 14.86 50.09 -13.24
C LEU A 265 15.41 48.69 -13.54
N TYR A 266 16.27 48.20 -12.64
CA TYR A 266 16.88 46.86 -12.65
C TYR A 266 17.47 46.45 -14.02
N GLY A 267 17.24 45.21 -14.45
CA GLY A 267 17.85 44.60 -15.64
C GLY A 267 19.19 43.92 -15.35
N TRP A 268 19.82 43.41 -16.39
CA TRP A 268 21.07 42.64 -16.34
C TRP A 268 22.24 43.43 -16.95
N SER A 269 23.46 43.27 -16.43
CA SER A 269 24.65 43.94 -16.96
C SER A 269 25.76 42.97 -17.37
N GLU A 270 26.30 43.15 -18.58
CA GLU A 270 27.54 42.50 -19.01
C GLU A 270 28.77 42.95 -18.21
N GLU A 271 28.77 44.17 -17.69
CA GLU A 271 29.90 44.74 -16.93
C GLU A 271 30.10 44.03 -15.58
N PHE A 272 28.98 43.67 -14.93
CA PHE A 272 28.96 43.00 -13.63
C PHE A 272 28.61 41.51 -13.70
N TYR A 273 28.21 41.02 -14.88
CA TYR A 273 27.76 39.65 -15.15
C TYR A 273 26.60 39.20 -14.22
N GLY A 274 25.61 40.07 -14.03
CA GLY A 274 24.50 39.84 -13.11
C GLY A 274 23.45 40.94 -13.15
N ASP A 275 22.40 40.76 -12.35
CA ASP A 275 21.29 41.71 -12.22
C ASP A 275 21.74 42.99 -11.52
N ILE A 276 21.15 44.11 -11.90
CA ILE A 276 21.45 45.44 -11.38
C ILE A 276 20.55 45.74 -10.20
N GLU A 277 21.16 45.91 -9.03
CA GLU A 277 20.42 46.08 -7.76
C GLU A 277 19.83 47.49 -7.58
N ASN A 278 20.46 48.51 -8.18
CA ASN A 278 20.16 49.91 -7.93
C ASN A 278 19.23 50.50 -9.01
N ILE A 279 18.23 51.27 -8.57
CA ILE A 279 17.44 52.14 -9.45
C ILE A 279 18.25 53.41 -9.72
N MET A 280 18.23 53.91 -10.97
CA MET A 280 18.81 55.20 -11.32
C MET A 280 17.72 56.18 -11.78
N THR A 281 17.89 57.47 -11.50
CA THR A 281 16.97 58.51 -11.97
C THR A 281 17.71 59.71 -12.55
N VAL A 282 17.05 60.44 -13.45
CA VAL A 282 17.48 61.74 -13.96
C VAL A 282 16.26 62.68 -14.06
N ASP A 283 16.38 63.90 -13.56
CA ASP A 283 15.35 64.93 -13.70
C ASP A 283 15.44 65.54 -15.11
N LEU A 284 14.38 65.40 -15.90
CA LEU A 284 14.33 65.89 -17.28
C LEU A 284 14.10 67.41 -17.36
N SER A 285 13.72 68.05 -16.25
CA SER A 285 13.65 69.51 -16.13
C SER A 285 15.03 70.14 -15.86
N ASP A 286 15.97 69.37 -15.30
CA ASP A 286 17.35 69.78 -15.09
C ASP A 286 18.14 69.64 -16.39
N HIS A 287 18.53 70.78 -16.97
CA HIS A 287 19.34 70.83 -18.20
C HIS A 287 20.75 70.23 -18.06
N THR A 288 21.17 69.83 -16.85
CA THR A 288 22.43 69.08 -16.65
C THR A 288 22.27 67.57 -16.91
N TYR A 289 21.06 67.02 -16.84
CA TYR A 289 20.77 65.58 -17.03
C TYR A 289 21.68 64.65 -16.20
N GLU A 290 21.94 65.01 -14.94
CA GLU A 290 22.73 64.21 -14.00
C GLU A 290 21.96 62.97 -13.51
N TRP A 291 22.54 61.78 -13.73
CA TRP A 291 22.01 60.51 -13.22
C TRP A 291 22.38 60.29 -11.75
N LYS A 292 21.41 59.84 -10.94
CA LYS A 292 21.52 59.63 -9.49
C LYS A 292 20.96 58.27 -9.10
N TYR A 293 21.63 57.57 -8.18
CA TYR A 293 21.10 56.34 -7.61
C TYR A 293 19.95 56.63 -6.63
N VAL A 294 18.92 55.80 -6.68
CA VAL A 294 17.74 55.85 -5.81
C VAL A 294 17.60 54.50 -5.12
N ASN A 295 17.66 54.50 -3.80
CA ASN A 295 17.35 53.32 -2.99
C ASN A 295 15.89 53.45 -2.55
N PRO A 296 14.96 52.63 -3.08
CA PRO A 296 13.55 52.76 -2.76
C PRO A 296 13.26 52.26 -1.34
N ILE A 297 12.36 52.95 -0.64
CA ILE A 297 11.96 52.64 0.74
C ILE A 297 10.76 51.69 0.70
N THR A 298 10.77 50.66 1.55
CA THR A 298 9.63 49.75 1.71
C THR A 298 8.54 50.37 2.58
N ALA A 299 7.29 50.32 2.12
CA ALA A 299 6.12 50.59 2.97
C ALA A 299 5.90 49.46 4.02
N ASP A 300 6.32 48.25 3.68
CA ASP A 300 6.12 47.02 4.46
C ASP A 300 7.31 46.73 5.38
N THR A 301 7.06 46.26 6.60
CA THR A 301 8.11 46.06 7.63
C THR A 301 9.09 44.92 7.32
N VAL A 302 8.79 44.04 6.36
CA VAL A 302 9.60 42.85 6.02
C VAL A 302 9.52 42.55 4.51
N SER A 303 10.27 43.28 3.68
CA SER A 303 10.76 42.79 2.38
C SER A 303 11.79 43.75 1.79
N PHE A 304 12.68 43.24 0.93
CA PHE A 304 13.48 44.04 -0.01
C PHE A 304 12.86 43.91 -1.42
N PRO A 305 13.13 44.85 -2.35
CA PRO A 305 12.70 44.67 -3.73
C PRO A 305 13.40 43.44 -4.30
N ILE A 306 12.63 42.49 -4.86
CA ILE A 306 13.25 41.33 -5.51
C ILE A 306 13.83 41.79 -6.84
N ILE A 307 15.17 41.92 -6.86
CA ILE A 307 16.01 42.22 -8.01
C ILE A 307 15.69 41.21 -9.12
N ARG A 308 15.45 41.71 -10.34
CA ARG A 308 15.00 40.93 -11.47
C ARG A 308 15.25 41.63 -12.80
N ASP A 309 15.29 40.86 -13.88
CA ASP A 309 15.29 41.34 -15.25
C ASP A 309 14.00 40.92 -15.99
N SER A 310 13.92 41.21 -17.29
CA SER A 310 12.95 40.61 -18.21
C SER A 310 11.48 40.92 -17.87
N LEU A 311 11.25 42.08 -17.27
CA LEU A 311 10.03 42.40 -16.53
C LEU A 311 9.12 43.40 -17.27
N SER A 312 7.86 43.54 -16.83
CA SER A 312 6.85 44.41 -17.46
C SER A 312 6.56 45.68 -16.66
N PHE A 313 6.43 46.83 -17.35
CA PHE A 313 6.18 48.16 -16.75
C PHE A 313 4.94 48.87 -17.30
N ALA A 314 4.29 49.68 -16.46
CA ALA A 314 3.32 50.70 -16.89
C ALA A 314 3.32 51.91 -15.94
N SER A 315 3.22 53.11 -16.50
CA SER A 315 3.20 54.37 -15.73
C SER A 315 1.78 54.93 -15.61
N LYS A 316 1.47 55.48 -14.43
CA LYS A 316 0.27 56.26 -14.08
C LYS A 316 0.72 57.64 -13.57
N PRO A 317 -0.06 58.72 -13.69
CA PRO A 317 0.32 60.00 -13.11
C PRO A 317 0.57 59.90 -11.59
N GLY A 318 1.84 59.93 -11.16
CA GLY A 318 2.27 59.83 -9.76
C GLY A 318 2.82 58.47 -9.32
N SER A 319 2.69 57.41 -10.12
CA SER A 319 3.17 56.05 -9.78
C SER A 319 3.57 55.23 -11.01
N PHE A 320 4.37 54.18 -10.81
CA PHE A 320 4.53 53.13 -11.84
C PHE A 320 4.37 51.75 -11.24
N TYR A 321 4.01 50.80 -12.11
CA TYR A 321 3.73 49.43 -11.75
C TYR A 321 4.71 48.49 -12.44
N MET A 322 5.14 47.48 -11.69
CA MET A 322 6.06 46.45 -12.12
C MET A 322 5.38 45.08 -11.96
N PHE A 323 5.47 44.23 -12.98
CA PHE A 323 4.90 42.88 -12.99
C PHE A 323 5.88 41.85 -13.58
N GLY A 324 5.89 40.65 -13.00
CA GLY A 324 6.61 39.50 -13.55
C GLY A 324 8.14 39.63 -13.52
N GLY A 325 8.81 38.99 -14.48
CA GLY A 325 10.27 38.99 -14.65
C GLY A 325 11.00 37.81 -13.98
N TYR A 326 12.27 37.63 -14.34
CA TYR A 326 13.15 36.59 -13.83
C TYR A 326 14.10 37.15 -12.76
N SER A 327 14.24 36.48 -11.62
CA SER A 327 15.22 36.86 -10.58
C SER A 327 16.37 35.88 -10.55
N ALA A 328 17.59 36.33 -10.90
CA ALA A 328 18.77 35.48 -10.82
C ALA A 328 19.07 35.05 -9.36
N SER A 329 18.74 35.92 -8.38
CA SER A 329 18.96 35.66 -6.95
C SER A 329 18.15 34.48 -6.40
N LEU A 330 16.96 34.22 -6.96
CA LEU A 330 16.06 33.15 -6.56
C LEU A 330 16.02 31.99 -7.58
N GLY A 331 16.53 32.21 -8.80
CA GLY A 331 16.49 31.25 -9.90
C GLY A 331 15.08 30.98 -10.45
N ILE A 332 14.11 31.87 -10.20
CA ILE A 332 12.70 31.70 -10.56
C ILE A 332 12.13 32.91 -11.30
N ILE A 333 11.12 32.64 -12.14
CA ILE A 333 10.23 33.66 -12.71
C ILE A 333 9.12 33.95 -11.71
N LEU A 334 8.68 35.21 -11.68
CA LEU A 334 7.69 35.75 -10.74
C LEU A 334 6.36 36.10 -11.43
N ASN A 335 5.31 36.29 -10.63
CA ASN A 335 4.01 36.84 -11.03
C ASN A 335 3.45 37.86 -10.02
N ASN A 336 4.27 38.34 -9.09
CA ASN A 336 3.90 39.41 -8.19
C ASN A 336 3.81 40.75 -8.94
N MET A 337 3.01 41.67 -8.38
CA MET A 337 2.84 43.03 -8.85
C MET A 337 3.21 44.02 -7.75
N ILE A 338 4.08 44.97 -8.09
CA ILE A 338 4.63 45.98 -7.18
C ILE A 338 4.23 47.37 -7.71
N GLU A 339 3.78 48.22 -6.81
CA GLU A 339 3.57 49.66 -7.08
C GLU A 339 4.73 50.45 -6.50
N TYR A 340 5.22 51.43 -7.26
CA TYR A 340 6.17 52.44 -6.83
C TYR A 340 5.51 53.83 -6.87
N THR A 341 5.67 54.60 -5.81
CA THR A 341 5.06 55.93 -5.60
C THR A 341 6.10 56.92 -5.09
N LEU A 342 5.91 58.22 -5.37
CA LEU A 342 6.72 59.27 -4.75
C LEU A 342 6.12 59.78 -3.45
N ASN A 343 6.91 59.71 -2.38
CA ASN A 343 6.59 60.28 -1.07
C ASN A 343 7.53 61.48 -0.84
N GLY A 344 7.07 62.67 -1.25
CA GLY A 344 7.93 63.85 -1.33
C GLY A 344 9.00 63.71 -2.43
N THR A 345 10.25 63.50 -2.03
CA THR A 345 11.39 63.25 -2.94
C THR A 345 11.88 61.81 -2.92
N GLU A 346 11.35 60.97 -2.04
CA GLU A 346 11.79 59.58 -1.87
C GLU A 346 10.85 58.63 -2.67
N LEU A 347 11.44 57.59 -3.26
CA LEU A 347 10.71 56.56 -3.99
C LEU A 347 10.31 55.45 -3.01
N GLU A 348 9.02 55.23 -2.83
CA GLU A 348 8.45 54.21 -1.95
C GLU A 348 7.87 53.07 -2.79
N TYR A 349 7.97 51.82 -2.33
CA TYR A 349 7.36 50.66 -3.01
C TYR A 349 6.57 49.78 -2.05
N LYS A 350 5.57 49.07 -2.61
CA LYS A 350 4.75 48.08 -1.89
C LYS A 350 4.25 46.98 -2.81
N PHE A 351 4.01 45.79 -2.25
CA PHE A 351 3.39 44.69 -2.99
C PHE A 351 1.88 44.89 -3.05
N ILE A 352 1.33 45.01 -4.28
CA ILE A 352 -0.12 45.12 -4.50
C ILE A 352 -0.76 43.79 -4.92
N SER A 353 0.05 42.85 -5.41
CA SER A 353 -0.29 41.43 -5.54
C SER A 353 0.95 40.60 -5.21
N PRO A 354 0.93 39.73 -4.18
CA PRO A 354 2.09 38.91 -3.79
C PRO A 354 2.35 37.80 -4.82
N GLU A 355 3.47 37.09 -4.67
CA GLU A 355 3.71 35.88 -5.45
C GLU A 355 2.72 34.81 -4.99
N TYR A 356 2.00 34.22 -5.93
CA TYR A 356 1.04 33.16 -5.65
C TYR A 356 1.07 32.12 -6.77
N LEU A 357 1.08 30.85 -6.37
CA LEU A 357 1.08 29.71 -7.27
C LEU A 357 -0.33 29.10 -7.29
N SER A 358 -0.82 28.77 -8.49
CA SER A 358 -2.14 28.17 -8.68
C SER A 358 -2.12 27.20 -9.87
N PRO A 359 -2.98 26.17 -9.88
CA PRO A 359 -3.24 25.38 -11.08
C PRO A 359 -3.64 26.27 -12.27
N SER A 360 -3.24 25.89 -13.48
CA SER A 360 -3.68 26.58 -14.70
C SER A 360 -5.21 26.49 -14.90
N VAL A 361 -5.77 27.40 -15.70
CA VAL A 361 -7.18 27.33 -16.12
C VAL A 361 -7.55 25.96 -16.70
N ARG A 362 -8.68 25.37 -16.27
CA ARG A 362 -9.07 24.01 -16.65
C ARG A 362 -10.55 23.69 -16.42
N GLU A 363 -11.11 22.83 -17.27
CA GLU A 363 -12.39 22.14 -17.09
C GLU A 363 -12.22 20.61 -17.09
N ARG A 364 -13.24 19.87 -16.62
CA ARG A 364 -13.29 18.39 -16.61
C ARG A 364 -12.05 17.73 -15.96
N HIS A 365 -11.64 18.25 -14.81
CA HIS A 365 -10.59 17.69 -13.94
C HIS A 365 -11.24 17.10 -12.68
N SER A 366 -10.44 16.49 -11.80
CA SER A 366 -10.91 16.02 -10.49
C SER A 366 -10.36 16.84 -9.33
N LEU A 367 -11.10 16.84 -8.21
CA LEU A 367 -10.72 17.39 -6.92
C LEU A 367 -11.20 16.42 -5.84
N ASN A 368 -10.31 15.96 -4.97
CA ASN A 368 -10.57 14.89 -3.99
C ASN A 368 -9.97 15.25 -2.62
N ALA A 369 -10.58 14.82 -1.51
CA ALA A 369 -10.15 15.16 -0.16
C ALA A 369 -9.51 13.96 0.54
N ILE A 370 -8.28 14.14 1.04
CA ILE A 370 -7.55 13.11 1.78
C ILE A 370 -6.85 13.77 2.97
N TYR A 371 -7.12 13.26 4.18
CA TYR A 371 -6.73 13.89 5.44
C TYR A 371 -7.21 15.36 5.52
N ASP A 372 -6.28 16.29 5.77
CA ASP A 372 -6.48 17.72 5.86
C ASP A 372 -6.25 18.48 4.54
N LYS A 373 -6.17 17.76 3.39
CA LYS A 373 -5.74 18.35 2.10
C LYS A 373 -6.67 18.01 0.96
N LEU A 374 -6.68 18.88 -0.05
CA LEU A 374 -7.44 18.68 -1.29
C LEU A 374 -6.47 18.46 -2.46
N TYR A 375 -6.67 17.38 -3.21
CA TYR A 375 -5.82 16.97 -4.33
C TYR A 375 -6.55 17.16 -5.67
N LEU A 376 -5.88 17.84 -6.61
CA LEU A 376 -6.39 18.15 -7.94
C LEU A 376 -5.56 17.47 -9.01
N PHE A 377 -6.21 16.80 -9.97
CA PHE A 377 -5.53 16.12 -11.09
C PHE A 377 -6.14 16.44 -12.46
N GLY A 378 -5.26 16.74 -13.42
CA GLY A 378 -5.53 16.68 -14.85
C GLY A 378 -6.56 17.69 -15.35
N GLY A 379 -7.35 17.29 -16.35
CA GLY A 379 -8.33 18.11 -17.05
C GLY A 379 -7.83 18.63 -18.39
N ARG A 380 -8.55 19.62 -18.95
CA ARG A 380 -8.18 20.28 -20.20
C ARG A 380 -8.24 21.80 -20.11
N ASN A 381 -7.32 22.46 -20.80
CA ASN A 381 -7.42 23.87 -21.16
C ASN A 381 -7.76 24.01 -22.67
N GLN A 382 -7.68 25.22 -23.22
CA GLN A 382 -8.04 25.51 -24.61
C GLN A 382 -7.13 24.84 -25.65
N THR A 383 -5.90 24.49 -25.25
CA THR A 383 -4.84 24.02 -26.15
C THR A 383 -4.30 22.63 -25.80
N LEU A 384 -4.37 22.23 -24.53
CA LEU A 384 -3.70 21.05 -24.00
C LEU A 384 -4.61 20.29 -23.03
N LEU A 385 -4.50 18.97 -23.07
CA LEU A 385 -4.82 18.09 -21.95
C LEU A 385 -3.72 18.18 -20.90
N LEU A 386 -4.08 17.95 -19.63
CA LEU A 386 -3.22 18.14 -18.48
C LEU A 386 -3.05 16.82 -17.71
N ASN A 387 -1.87 16.63 -17.10
CA ASN A 387 -1.55 15.56 -16.14
C ASN A 387 -0.76 16.10 -14.92
N ASP A 388 -0.77 17.41 -14.73
CA ASP A 388 -0.20 18.02 -13.53
C ASP A 388 -1.07 17.69 -12.31
N PHE A 389 -0.40 17.56 -11.17
CA PHE A 389 -1.00 17.15 -9.91
C PHE A 389 -0.67 18.20 -8.84
N TRP A 390 -1.69 18.59 -8.09
CA TRP A 390 -1.64 19.72 -7.17
C TRP A 390 -2.27 19.36 -5.85
N VAL A 391 -1.73 19.91 -4.76
CA VAL A 391 -2.30 19.80 -3.42
C VAL A 391 -2.59 21.20 -2.87
N PHE A 392 -3.76 21.36 -2.27
CA PHE A 392 -4.19 22.57 -1.58
C PHE A 392 -4.29 22.33 -0.07
N TYR A 393 -3.86 23.32 0.71
CA TYR A 393 -3.90 23.32 2.17
C TYR A 393 -4.96 24.32 2.66
N PRO A 394 -6.17 23.88 3.07
CA PRO A 394 -7.27 24.76 3.47
C PRO A 394 -6.91 25.76 4.58
N GLU A 395 -6.16 25.33 5.59
CA GLU A 395 -5.76 26.18 6.73
C GLU A 395 -4.73 27.28 6.36
N LYS A 396 -4.09 27.18 5.18
CA LYS A 396 -3.05 28.12 4.72
C LYS A 396 -3.43 28.92 3.49
N GLU A 397 -4.49 28.50 2.79
CA GLU A 397 -4.88 29.00 1.46
C GLU A 397 -3.74 28.95 0.40
N ILE A 398 -2.90 27.91 0.41
CA ILE A 398 -1.82 27.74 -0.58
C ILE A 398 -1.98 26.47 -1.43
N TRP A 399 -1.57 26.57 -2.70
CA TRP A 399 -1.37 25.45 -3.60
C TRP A 399 0.12 25.09 -3.72
N GLU A 400 0.43 23.80 -3.69
CA GLU A 400 1.76 23.27 -3.98
C GLU A 400 1.66 22.25 -5.13
N PRO A 401 2.61 22.24 -6.09
CA PRO A 401 2.67 21.23 -7.13
C PRO A 401 3.23 19.93 -6.54
N VAL A 402 2.60 18.80 -6.84
CA VAL A 402 3.04 17.50 -6.36
C VAL A 402 3.96 16.88 -7.42
N PHE A 403 5.24 16.77 -7.12
CA PHE A 403 6.21 16.12 -7.99
C PHE A 403 6.10 14.61 -7.85
N LEU A 404 5.64 13.96 -8.92
CA LEU A 404 5.27 12.55 -8.94
C LEU A 404 6.43 11.63 -9.34
N LEU A 405 6.45 10.43 -8.74
CA LEU A 405 7.32 9.32 -9.11
C LEU A 405 6.48 8.15 -9.65
N GLY A 406 7.02 7.38 -10.59
CA GLY A 406 6.39 6.15 -11.10
C GLY A 406 5.56 6.32 -12.38
N ASN A 407 4.53 5.48 -12.54
CA ASN A 407 3.72 5.39 -13.75
C ASN A 407 2.59 6.42 -13.72
N ASN A 408 2.95 7.68 -13.98
CA ASN A 408 2.01 8.81 -13.97
C ASN A 408 0.94 8.66 -15.07
N PRO A 409 -0.35 8.93 -14.78
CA PRO A 409 -1.38 8.89 -15.81
C PRO A 409 -1.08 9.92 -16.91
N PRO A 410 -1.19 9.55 -18.21
CA PRO A 410 -0.99 10.49 -19.30
C PRO A 410 -2.06 11.60 -19.31
N PRO A 411 -1.79 12.75 -19.97
CA PRO A 411 -2.71 13.89 -20.04
C PRO A 411 -4.12 13.51 -20.46
N ARG A 412 -5.10 13.83 -19.61
CA ARG A 412 -6.49 13.38 -19.75
C ARG A 412 -7.49 14.35 -19.13
N SER A 413 -8.73 14.28 -19.62
CA SER A 413 -9.87 15.02 -19.05
C SER A 413 -11.13 14.17 -19.00
N GLY A 414 -12.04 14.50 -18.09
CA GLY A 414 -13.31 13.78 -17.95
C GLY A 414 -13.17 12.36 -17.42
N HIS A 415 -12.05 12.03 -16.76
CA HIS A 415 -11.88 10.78 -16.04
C HIS A 415 -12.81 10.70 -14.81
N GLY A 416 -13.25 9.50 -14.45
CA GLY A 416 -13.88 9.27 -13.15
C GLY A 416 -12.83 9.30 -12.04
N SER A 417 -13.17 9.82 -10.86
CA SER A 417 -12.27 9.77 -9.70
C SER A 417 -12.98 9.75 -8.35
N ASP A 418 -12.32 9.18 -7.36
CA ASP A 418 -12.74 9.23 -5.96
C ASP A 418 -11.52 9.01 -5.03
N SER A 419 -11.69 9.23 -3.73
CA SER A 419 -10.64 8.96 -2.73
C SER A 419 -11.20 8.41 -1.41
N LYS A 420 -10.53 7.40 -0.85
CA LYS A 420 -10.87 6.79 0.44
C LYS A 420 -9.61 6.22 1.08
N GLY A 421 -9.41 6.48 2.37
CA GLY A 421 -8.15 6.16 3.04
C GLY A 421 -6.98 6.94 2.41
N ASP A 422 -5.85 6.28 2.21
CA ASP A 422 -4.62 6.88 1.69
C ASP A 422 -4.53 6.96 0.15
N ILE A 423 -5.61 6.60 -0.56
CA ILE A 423 -5.58 6.46 -2.02
C ILE A 423 -6.60 7.33 -2.75
N LEU A 424 -6.20 7.73 -3.96
CA LEU A 424 -7.03 8.41 -4.96
C LEU A 424 -7.06 7.54 -6.22
N VAL A 425 -8.25 7.20 -6.70
CA VAL A 425 -8.43 6.37 -7.90
C VAL A 425 -8.85 7.23 -9.09
N ILE A 426 -8.35 6.90 -10.28
CA ILE A 426 -8.71 7.54 -11.54
C ILE A 426 -9.02 6.46 -12.57
N PHE A 427 -10.19 6.55 -13.21
CA PHE A 427 -10.62 5.60 -14.25
C PHE A 427 -10.94 6.30 -15.57
N GLY A 428 -10.31 5.83 -16.66
CA GLY A 428 -10.61 6.24 -18.03
C GLY A 428 -10.39 7.73 -18.31
N GLY A 429 -11.27 8.31 -19.14
CA GLY A 429 -11.21 9.70 -19.60
C GLY A 429 -10.85 9.84 -21.09
N GLU A 430 -10.74 11.08 -21.55
CA GLU A 430 -10.33 11.48 -22.90
C GLU A 430 -8.86 11.93 -22.89
N GLY A 431 -7.99 11.18 -23.57
CA GLY A 431 -6.58 11.51 -23.82
C GLY A 431 -6.31 11.85 -25.30
N TYR A 432 -5.06 12.21 -25.65
CA TYR A 432 -4.67 12.51 -27.05
C TYR A 432 -4.83 11.31 -28.01
N ALA A 433 -4.85 10.08 -27.47
CA ALA A 433 -5.06 8.85 -28.25
C ALA A 433 -6.55 8.46 -28.38
N GLY A 434 -7.48 9.23 -27.81
CA GLY A 434 -8.90 8.89 -27.70
C GLY A 434 -9.32 8.58 -26.27
N TYR A 435 -10.41 7.84 -26.11
CA TYR A 435 -10.90 7.43 -24.78
C TYR A 435 -10.06 6.28 -24.20
N SER A 436 -10.06 6.16 -22.87
CA SER A 436 -9.33 5.11 -22.15
C SER A 436 -10.24 4.36 -21.17
N ASN A 437 -9.84 3.15 -20.78
CA ASN A 437 -10.43 2.32 -19.73
C ASN A 437 -9.36 1.86 -18.72
N ASP A 438 -8.25 2.60 -18.63
CA ASP A 438 -7.18 2.37 -17.70
C ASP A 438 -7.58 2.84 -16.28
N LEU A 439 -7.14 2.08 -15.28
CA LEU A 439 -7.34 2.38 -13.86
C LEU A 439 -5.99 2.73 -13.24
N TYR A 440 -5.89 3.94 -12.70
CA TYR A 440 -4.73 4.40 -11.95
C TYR A 440 -5.09 4.59 -10.49
N VAL A 441 -4.14 4.25 -9.60
CA VAL A 441 -4.24 4.50 -8.17
C VAL A 441 -3.02 5.29 -7.72
N TYR A 442 -3.26 6.41 -7.05
CA TYR A 442 -2.24 7.17 -6.33
C TYR A 442 -2.23 6.79 -4.87
N ASN A 443 -1.05 6.57 -4.30
CA ASN A 443 -0.86 6.37 -2.86
C ASN A 443 -0.16 7.59 -2.25
N VAL A 444 -0.84 8.25 -1.30
CA VAL A 444 -0.36 9.47 -0.63
C VAL A 444 0.90 9.22 0.22
N LEU A 445 1.03 8.03 0.82
CA LEU A 445 2.14 7.68 1.70
C LEU A 445 3.45 7.42 0.92
N SER A 446 3.35 6.84 -0.28
CA SER A 446 4.52 6.60 -1.16
C SER A 446 4.76 7.72 -2.18
N ASN A 447 3.81 8.64 -2.39
CA ASN A 447 3.82 9.67 -3.42
C ASN A 447 4.05 9.08 -4.84
N GLN A 448 3.31 8.01 -5.16
CA GLN A 448 3.46 7.28 -6.43
C GLN A 448 2.10 6.93 -7.05
N TRP A 449 2.06 6.99 -8.38
CA TRP A 449 0.99 6.42 -9.20
C TRP A 449 1.35 5.03 -9.69
N SER A 450 0.36 4.14 -9.62
CA SER A 450 0.38 2.78 -10.17
C SER A 450 -0.73 2.64 -11.21
N LEU A 451 -0.39 2.10 -12.39
CA LEU A 451 -1.34 1.58 -13.36
C LEU A 451 -1.77 0.18 -12.93
N ILE A 452 -3.07 -0.10 -12.95
CA ILE A 452 -3.62 -1.40 -12.53
C ILE A 452 -4.00 -2.19 -13.78
N GLU A 453 -3.32 -3.32 -13.98
CA GLU A 453 -3.61 -4.26 -15.06
C GLU A 453 -4.59 -5.32 -14.54
N PRO A 454 -5.77 -5.51 -15.18
CA PRO A 454 -6.74 -6.50 -14.76
C PRO A 454 -6.30 -7.93 -15.09
N SER A 455 -6.75 -8.89 -14.29
CA SER A 455 -6.46 -10.32 -14.44
C SER A 455 -6.97 -10.93 -15.76
N SER A 456 -7.96 -10.32 -16.41
CA SER A 456 -8.44 -10.67 -17.75
C SER A 456 -8.60 -9.42 -18.62
N SER A 457 -8.34 -9.57 -19.93
CA SER A 457 -8.52 -8.51 -20.94
C SER A 457 -9.94 -8.43 -21.51
N ASP A 458 -10.73 -9.49 -21.35
CA ASP A 458 -11.92 -9.71 -22.16
C ASP A 458 -13.19 -9.14 -21.48
N ASP A 459 -13.22 -9.12 -20.15
CA ASP A 459 -14.36 -8.68 -19.33
C ASP A 459 -14.16 -7.25 -18.76
N VAL A 460 -13.60 -6.32 -19.55
CA VAL A 460 -13.29 -4.95 -19.09
C VAL A 460 -14.30 -3.91 -19.60
N PRO A 461 -14.58 -2.82 -18.86
CA PRO A 461 -15.40 -1.73 -19.37
C PRO A 461 -14.78 -1.14 -20.64
N THR A 462 -15.60 -0.84 -21.65
CA THR A 462 -15.13 -0.21 -22.89
C THR A 462 -14.53 1.18 -22.64
N PRO A 463 -13.51 1.62 -23.42
CA PRO A 463 -12.89 2.94 -23.28
C PRO A 463 -13.90 4.09 -23.35
N ARG A 464 -13.91 4.93 -22.30
CA ARG A 464 -14.96 5.93 -22.08
C ARG A 464 -14.48 7.18 -21.34
N THR A 465 -15.19 8.29 -21.55
CA THR A 465 -15.02 9.54 -20.80
C THR A 465 -16.33 9.94 -20.10
N GLY A 466 -16.23 10.70 -19.02
CA GLY A 466 -17.38 11.07 -18.19
C GLY A 466 -17.99 9.89 -17.43
N SER A 467 -17.24 8.82 -17.21
CA SER A 467 -17.61 7.77 -16.28
C SER A 467 -17.59 8.30 -14.85
N CYS A 468 -18.55 7.86 -14.05
CA CYS A 468 -18.57 8.12 -12.63
C CYS A 468 -17.84 7.00 -11.90
N ALA A 469 -16.82 7.31 -11.10
CA ALA A 469 -16.09 6.31 -10.30
C ALA A 469 -16.29 6.60 -8.81
N LYS A 470 -16.50 5.56 -7.99
CA LYS A 470 -16.55 5.64 -6.52
C LYS A 470 -15.87 4.44 -5.87
N ILE A 471 -15.17 4.65 -4.75
CA ILE A 471 -14.46 3.60 -4.03
C ILE A 471 -15.09 3.31 -2.67
N TYR A 472 -15.34 2.03 -2.41
CA TYR A 472 -15.70 1.52 -1.08
C TYR A 472 -15.08 0.13 -0.92
N PHE A 473 -14.01 0.05 -0.12
CA PHE A 473 -13.14 -1.12 -0.03
C PHE A 473 -13.89 -2.44 0.22
N PRO A 474 -13.59 -3.51 -0.53
CA PRO A 474 -12.50 -3.67 -1.51
C PRO A 474 -12.87 -3.29 -2.97
N TYR A 475 -13.99 -2.60 -3.20
CA TYR A 475 -14.56 -2.40 -4.52
C TYR A 475 -14.40 -0.97 -5.08
N ILE A 476 -14.19 -0.88 -6.39
CA ILE A 476 -14.30 0.37 -7.15
C ILE A 476 -15.48 0.23 -8.12
N PHE A 477 -16.48 1.09 -7.97
CA PHE A 477 -17.70 1.12 -8.76
C PHE A 477 -17.54 2.12 -9.90
N ILE A 478 -17.85 1.71 -11.12
CA ILE A 478 -17.75 2.52 -12.33
C ILE A 478 -19.11 2.50 -13.02
N PHE A 479 -19.73 3.68 -13.18
CA PHE A 479 -21.05 3.81 -13.78
C PHE A 479 -21.03 4.70 -15.03
N GLY A 480 -21.75 4.24 -16.05
CA GLY A 480 -22.05 4.99 -17.27
C GLY A 480 -20.82 5.45 -18.05
N GLY A 481 -20.92 6.66 -18.61
CA GLY A 481 -19.90 7.30 -19.43
C GLY A 481 -20.21 7.29 -20.93
N LEU A 482 -19.46 8.10 -21.68
CA LEU A 482 -19.50 8.21 -23.13
C LEU A 482 -18.38 7.37 -23.75
N ALA A 483 -18.75 6.27 -24.39
CA ALA A 483 -17.87 5.43 -25.20
C ALA A 483 -18.06 5.73 -26.71
N LEU A 484 -17.26 5.09 -27.58
CA LEU A 484 -17.42 5.22 -29.03
C LEU A 484 -18.78 4.72 -29.56
N ALA A 485 -19.41 3.78 -28.86
CA ALA A 485 -20.76 3.30 -29.18
C ALA A 485 -21.88 4.27 -28.77
N GLY A 486 -21.57 5.25 -27.90
CA GLY A 486 -22.53 6.20 -27.35
C GLY A 486 -22.46 6.28 -25.81
N TYR A 487 -23.51 6.85 -25.23
CA TYR A 487 -23.70 6.94 -23.79
C TYR A 487 -24.06 5.55 -23.23
N SER A 488 -23.54 5.22 -22.05
CA SER A 488 -23.77 3.96 -21.35
C SER A 488 -24.51 4.20 -20.03
N ASN A 489 -25.25 3.21 -19.55
CA ASN A 489 -25.79 3.08 -18.19
C ASN A 489 -25.27 1.78 -17.51
N GLU A 490 -24.20 1.19 -18.03
CA GLU A 490 -23.58 0.01 -17.42
C GLU A 490 -23.07 0.34 -16.00
N LEU A 491 -23.25 -0.60 -15.08
CA LEU A 491 -22.62 -0.57 -13.75
C LEU A 491 -21.60 -1.71 -13.66
N TRP A 492 -20.34 -1.31 -13.49
CA TRP A 492 -19.20 -2.21 -13.33
C TRP A 492 -18.65 -2.13 -11.91
N ILE A 493 -18.23 -3.27 -11.37
CA ILE A 493 -17.38 -3.36 -10.18
C ILE A 493 -15.99 -3.82 -10.61
N PHE A 494 -14.95 -3.18 -10.10
CA PHE A 494 -13.60 -3.72 -10.04
C PHE A 494 -13.30 -4.15 -8.61
N ASP A 495 -12.90 -5.42 -8.44
CA ASP A 495 -12.52 -5.99 -7.15
C ASP A 495 -10.99 -5.91 -6.96
N ILE A 496 -10.55 -5.14 -5.97
CA ILE A 496 -9.12 -4.95 -5.64
C ILE A 496 -8.48 -6.25 -5.10
N SER A 497 -9.28 -7.23 -4.65
CA SER A 497 -8.76 -8.51 -4.13
C SER A 497 -8.45 -9.55 -5.20
N THR A 498 -9.05 -9.45 -6.38
CA THR A 498 -8.87 -10.40 -7.50
C THR A 498 -8.34 -9.74 -8.78
N TYR A 499 -8.33 -8.41 -8.83
CA TYR A 499 -8.08 -7.58 -10.01
C TYR A 499 -9.00 -7.95 -11.20
N THR A 500 -10.24 -8.36 -10.92
CA THR A 500 -11.25 -8.65 -11.94
C THR A 500 -12.30 -7.57 -12.00
N TYR A 501 -12.73 -7.23 -13.21
CA TYR A 501 -13.96 -6.49 -13.44
C TYR A 501 -15.16 -7.43 -13.43
N THR A 502 -16.34 -6.92 -13.10
CA THR A 502 -17.61 -7.63 -13.16
C THR A 502 -18.70 -6.66 -13.60
N LEU A 503 -19.40 -7.00 -14.68
CA LEU A 503 -20.57 -6.27 -15.15
C LEU A 503 -21.77 -6.65 -14.26
N VAL A 504 -22.25 -5.72 -13.45
CA VAL A 504 -23.39 -5.93 -12.54
C VAL A 504 -24.71 -5.65 -13.24
N TYR A 505 -24.73 -4.67 -14.14
CA TYR A 505 -25.91 -4.28 -14.91
C TYR A 505 -25.49 -3.79 -16.30
N ASP A 506 -26.13 -4.33 -17.34
CA ASP A 506 -25.76 -4.16 -18.75
C ASP A 506 -26.55 -3.06 -19.49
N GLY A 507 -27.51 -2.42 -18.80
CA GLY A 507 -28.35 -1.37 -19.39
C GLY A 507 -29.67 -1.82 -20.00
N THR A 508 -30.06 -3.10 -19.89
CA THR A 508 -31.23 -3.65 -20.63
C THR A 508 -32.58 -3.61 -19.90
N ASP A 509 -32.60 -3.73 -18.56
CA ASP A 509 -33.83 -3.70 -17.74
C ASP A 509 -34.24 -2.28 -17.31
N GLU A 510 -35.39 -2.13 -16.63
CA GLU A 510 -35.84 -0.89 -15.98
C GLU A 510 -34.75 -0.32 -15.05
N GLY A 511 -34.14 0.80 -15.46
CA GLY A 511 -33.01 1.44 -14.77
C GLY A 511 -32.74 2.86 -15.31
N PRO A 512 -31.68 3.52 -14.81
CA PRO A 512 -31.35 4.89 -15.16
C PRO A 512 -31.01 5.04 -16.65
N ALA A 513 -31.28 6.22 -17.20
CA ALA A 513 -31.00 6.53 -18.60
C ALA A 513 -29.47 6.51 -18.89
N PRO A 514 -29.04 6.04 -20.08
CA PRO A 514 -27.65 6.11 -20.53
C PRO A 514 -27.09 7.53 -20.43
N SER A 515 -26.02 7.70 -19.66
CA SER A 515 -25.56 9.01 -19.18
C SER A 515 -24.04 9.08 -18.99
N ALA A 516 -23.50 10.29 -19.10
CA ALA A 516 -22.10 10.62 -18.87
C ALA A 516 -22.00 11.93 -18.06
N PHE A 517 -20.89 12.10 -17.34
CA PHE A 517 -20.67 13.17 -16.37
C PHE A 517 -21.75 13.18 -15.27
N SER A 518 -22.29 12.01 -14.96
CA SER A 518 -23.27 11.79 -13.90
C SER A 518 -22.59 11.84 -12.54
N SER A 519 -23.27 12.38 -11.53
CA SER A 519 -22.75 12.38 -10.16
C SER A 519 -23.25 11.14 -9.42
N CYS A 520 -22.39 10.54 -8.59
CA CYS A 520 -22.76 9.33 -7.85
C CYS A 520 -22.26 9.40 -6.41
N LYS A 521 -22.89 8.61 -5.54
CA LYS A 521 -22.51 8.45 -4.14
C LYS A 521 -22.78 7.01 -3.71
N ILE A 522 -21.88 6.48 -2.88
CA ILE A 522 -22.11 5.22 -2.16
C ILE A 522 -22.65 5.58 -0.78
N GLU A 523 -23.76 4.96 -0.40
CA GLU A 523 -24.32 5.01 0.95
C GLU A 523 -24.59 3.58 1.43
N ILE A 524 -24.75 3.41 2.74
CA ILE A 524 -25.03 2.12 3.37
C ILE A 524 -26.31 2.28 4.17
N ASP A 525 -27.23 1.34 4.05
CA ASP A 525 -28.49 1.35 4.80
C ASP A 525 -28.34 0.77 6.22
N ASP A 526 -29.37 0.90 7.05
CA ASP A 526 -29.41 0.38 8.43
C ASP A 526 -29.26 -1.16 8.52
N SER A 527 -29.28 -1.86 7.38
CA SER A 527 -29.10 -3.31 7.26
C SER A 527 -27.75 -3.68 6.61
N GLU A 528 -26.80 -2.73 6.59
CA GLU A 528 -25.47 -2.83 5.99
C GLU A 528 -25.41 -3.09 4.48
N ASN A 529 -26.54 -2.92 3.75
CA ASN A 529 -26.53 -3.07 2.29
C ASN A 529 -25.89 -1.84 1.63
N ILE A 530 -25.04 -2.09 0.63
CA ILE A 530 -24.46 -1.03 -0.21
C ILE A 530 -25.55 -0.52 -1.18
N LEU A 531 -25.72 0.80 -1.22
CA LEU A 531 -26.57 1.51 -2.18
C LEU A 531 -25.70 2.42 -3.05
N PHE A 532 -25.71 2.18 -4.37
CA PHE A 532 -25.03 3.03 -5.34
C PHE A 532 -26.03 4.03 -5.95
N PHE A 533 -26.00 5.28 -5.51
CA PHE A 533 -26.82 6.35 -6.06
C PHE A 533 -26.18 6.94 -7.31
N THR A 534 -26.96 7.12 -8.38
CA THR A 534 -26.64 8.00 -9.51
C THR A 534 -27.67 9.13 -9.57
N PHE A 535 -27.20 10.35 -9.81
CA PHE A 535 -28.05 11.53 -9.89
C PHE A 535 -27.43 12.60 -10.77
N TYR A 536 -28.30 13.23 -11.58
CA TYR A 536 -27.94 14.20 -12.62
C TYR A 536 -26.97 13.63 -13.68
N GLY A 537 -26.84 14.32 -14.82
CA GLY A 537 -25.87 13.94 -15.84
C GLY A 537 -26.19 14.46 -17.24
N THR A 538 -25.43 13.96 -18.20
CA THR A 538 -25.55 14.29 -19.63
C THR A 538 -25.98 13.04 -20.40
N GLY A 539 -27.17 13.06 -20.98
CA GLY A 539 -27.70 12.00 -21.84
C GLY A 539 -27.42 12.22 -23.32
N LYS A 540 -28.02 11.35 -24.15
CA LYS A 540 -27.89 11.39 -25.61
C LYS A 540 -28.29 12.75 -26.19
N GLY A 541 -27.40 13.34 -27.01
CA GLY A 541 -27.61 14.67 -27.60
C GLY A 541 -27.37 15.82 -26.63
N GLU A 542 -26.53 15.62 -25.60
CA GLU A 542 -26.26 16.56 -24.51
C GLU A 542 -27.53 16.93 -23.70
N ALA A 543 -28.50 16.01 -23.65
CA ALA A 543 -29.71 16.15 -22.86
C ALA A 543 -29.39 16.24 -21.36
N PRO A 544 -29.84 17.27 -20.64
CA PRO A 544 -29.63 17.37 -19.20
C PRO A 544 -30.58 16.39 -18.50
N LEU A 545 -30.01 15.53 -17.64
CA LEU A 545 -30.75 14.59 -16.81
C LEU A 545 -30.75 15.11 -15.36
N GLY A 546 -31.87 14.95 -14.65
CA GLY A 546 -32.01 15.28 -13.22
C GLY A 546 -32.50 14.12 -12.35
N ASP A 547 -32.70 12.94 -12.96
CA ASP A 547 -33.28 11.78 -12.27
C ASP A 547 -32.35 11.28 -11.16
N VAL A 548 -32.94 10.72 -10.10
CA VAL A 548 -32.24 10.18 -8.93
C VAL A 548 -32.63 8.72 -8.77
N ASP A 549 -31.67 7.84 -9.02
CA ASP A 549 -31.81 6.39 -8.95
C ASP A 549 -30.76 5.81 -8.01
N TYR A 550 -31.06 4.68 -7.36
CA TYR A 550 -30.04 3.89 -6.69
C TYR A 550 -30.12 2.41 -7.07
N PHE A 551 -28.96 1.77 -7.13
CA PHE A 551 -28.84 0.33 -7.24
C PHE A 551 -28.64 -0.28 -5.85
N ASN A 552 -29.43 -1.30 -5.52
CA ASN A 552 -29.28 -2.08 -4.30
C ASN A 552 -28.69 -3.45 -4.67
N PHE A 553 -27.46 -3.72 -4.23
CA PHE A 553 -26.72 -4.95 -4.60
C PHE A 553 -27.34 -6.22 -4.01
N THR A 554 -28.04 -6.14 -2.89
CA THR A 554 -28.68 -7.29 -2.21
C THR A 554 -29.94 -7.77 -2.94
N SER A 555 -30.71 -6.85 -3.53
CA SER A 555 -31.86 -7.18 -4.39
C SER A 555 -31.51 -7.24 -5.88
N ASN A 556 -30.30 -6.82 -6.25
CA ASN A 556 -29.76 -6.68 -7.60
C ASN A 556 -30.67 -5.89 -8.55
N LYS A 557 -31.19 -4.74 -8.07
CA LYS A 557 -32.17 -3.91 -8.77
C LYS A 557 -31.93 -2.41 -8.61
N TRP A 558 -32.27 -1.67 -9.66
CA TRP A 558 -32.44 -0.22 -9.62
C TRP A 558 -33.76 0.16 -8.95
N THR A 559 -33.79 1.32 -8.29
CA THR A 559 -34.99 1.96 -7.74
C THR A 559 -34.95 3.45 -8.01
N ASN A 560 -35.97 3.99 -8.68
CA ASN A 560 -36.11 5.43 -8.89
C ASN A 560 -36.66 6.10 -7.63
N VAL A 561 -35.93 7.10 -7.13
CA VAL A 561 -36.34 7.95 -6.00
C VAL A 561 -37.07 9.18 -6.51
N TYR A 562 -36.54 9.79 -7.57
CA TYR A 562 -37.07 11.00 -8.18
C TYR A 562 -36.98 10.94 -9.70
N THR A 563 -38.08 11.25 -10.38
CA THR A 563 -38.15 11.42 -11.83
C THR A 563 -38.41 12.89 -12.16
N THR A 564 -37.72 13.40 -13.16
CA THR A 564 -37.64 14.83 -13.46
C THR A 564 -38.64 15.21 -14.55
N ASN A 565 -39.46 16.24 -14.34
CA ASN A 565 -40.34 16.73 -15.39
C ASN A 565 -39.58 17.66 -16.35
N TYR A 566 -39.42 17.24 -17.60
CA TYR A 566 -38.84 18.02 -18.71
C TYR A 566 -39.53 19.38 -18.96
N GLU A 567 -40.79 19.54 -18.55
CA GLU A 567 -41.52 20.82 -18.65
C GLU A 567 -41.03 21.87 -17.64
N THR A 568 -40.23 21.49 -16.64
CA THR A 568 -39.67 22.39 -15.62
C THR A 568 -38.15 22.52 -15.79
N PRO A 569 -37.62 23.54 -16.50
CA PRO A 569 -36.19 23.62 -16.79
C PRO A 569 -35.28 23.70 -15.57
N ILE A 570 -35.79 24.14 -14.41
CA ILE A 570 -35.01 24.28 -13.17
C ILE A 570 -34.47 22.93 -12.68
N THR A 571 -35.19 21.83 -12.93
CA THR A 571 -34.95 20.54 -12.26
C THR A 571 -33.92 19.67 -12.97
N ASN A 572 -33.67 19.90 -14.27
CA ASN A 572 -32.65 19.21 -15.07
C ASN A 572 -31.38 20.07 -15.20
N ARG A 573 -30.20 19.50 -14.91
CA ARG A 573 -28.88 20.14 -15.08
C ARG A 573 -27.81 19.13 -15.52
N ALA A 574 -27.10 19.43 -16.60
CA ALA A 574 -25.87 18.73 -16.96
C ALA A 574 -24.66 19.46 -16.37
N ASN A 575 -23.58 18.72 -16.10
CA ASN A 575 -22.27 19.23 -15.65
C ASN A 575 -22.30 20.22 -14.44
N ALA A 576 -23.34 20.18 -13.61
CA ALA A 576 -23.46 20.98 -12.39
C ALA A 576 -22.54 20.47 -11.27
N VAL A 577 -22.34 21.30 -10.24
CA VAL A 577 -21.83 20.83 -8.95
C VAL A 577 -23.01 20.24 -8.18
N VAL A 578 -22.97 18.94 -7.87
CA VAL A 578 -24.10 18.22 -7.27
C VAL A 578 -23.67 17.38 -6.07
N GLN A 579 -24.01 17.83 -4.87
CA GLN A 579 -23.62 17.14 -3.63
C GLN A 579 -24.84 16.59 -2.89
N LYS A 580 -24.91 15.27 -2.70
CA LYS A 580 -25.90 14.61 -1.82
C LYS A 580 -25.39 14.59 -0.38
N VAL A 581 -26.14 15.17 0.55
CA VAL A 581 -25.93 15.12 2.01
C VAL A 581 -27.24 14.65 2.64
N SER A 582 -27.24 13.51 3.33
CA SER A 582 -28.47 12.86 3.80
C SER A 582 -29.55 12.78 2.69
N ASP A 583 -30.81 13.05 2.98
CA ASP A 583 -31.93 13.13 2.01
C ASP A 583 -31.95 14.38 1.11
N LYS A 584 -30.91 15.22 1.12
CA LYS A 584 -30.87 16.48 0.37
C LYS A 584 -29.82 16.43 -0.73
N ILE A 585 -30.18 16.84 -1.94
CA ILE A 585 -29.24 17.04 -3.04
C ILE A 585 -29.11 18.53 -3.31
N ILE A 586 -27.91 19.07 -3.09
CA ILE A 586 -27.56 20.46 -3.39
C ILE A 586 -27.08 20.51 -4.84
N VAL A 587 -27.75 21.31 -5.67
CA VAL A 587 -27.36 21.56 -7.06
C VAL A 587 -26.92 23.01 -7.20
N MET A 588 -25.75 23.23 -7.81
CA MET A 588 -25.24 24.57 -8.09
C MET A 588 -24.84 24.70 -9.57
N GLY A 589 -25.48 25.65 -10.26
CA GLY A 589 -25.18 25.97 -11.65
C GLY A 589 -25.43 24.80 -12.60
N GLY A 590 -24.47 24.52 -13.47
CA GLY A 590 -24.58 23.58 -14.58
C GLY A 590 -25.11 24.20 -15.86
N ASP A 591 -25.31 23.34 -16.86
CA ASP A 591 -25.82 23.71 -18.18
C ASP A 591 -27.11 22.95 -18.56
N LEU A 592 -27.83 23.52 -19.51
CA LEU A 592 -29.02 22.95 -20.14
C LEU A 592 -28.73 22.80 -21.64
N TRP A 593 -28.81 21.56 -22.13
CA TRP A 593 -28.54 21.19 -23.53
C TRP A 593 -27.15 21.59 -24.07
N ALA A 594 -26.14 21.77 -23.20
CA ALA A 594 -24.84 22.34 -23.58
C ALA A 594 -24.94 23.68 -24.32
N ILE A 595 -25.98 24.48 -24.03
CA ILE A 595 -26.19 25.81 -24.61
C ILE A 595 -26.24 26.86 -23.50
N ASP A 596 -27.23 26.76 -22.61
CA ASP A 596 -27.51 27.76 -21.59
C ASP A 596 -26.92 27.35 -20.24
N VAL A 597 -26.14 28.24 -19.61
CA VAL A 597 -25.59 28.04 -18.26
C VAL A 597 -26.37 28.78 -17.20
N TYR A 598 -26.40 28.21 -16.01
CA TYR A 598 -27.14 28.73 -14.88
C TYR A 598 -26.24 29.08 -13.69
N LYS A 599 -26.79 29.91 -12.79
CA LYS A 599 -26.19 30.35 -11.53
C LYS A 599 -27.00 29.92 -10.31
N ASP A 600 -28.18 29.33 -10.50
CA ASP A 600 -29.06 29.01 -9.40
C ASP A 600 -28.48 27.94 -8.48
N ILE A 601 -28.78 28.09 -7.20
CA ILE A 601 -28.51 27.10 -6.17
C ILE A 601 -29.84 26.71 -5.57
N PHE A 602 -30.12 25.41 -5.58
CA PHE A 602 -31.30 24.85 -4.94
C PHE A 602 -30.96 23.52 -4.24
N ILE A 603 -31.75 23.21 -3.22
CA ILE A 603 -31.84 21.87 -2.65
C ILE A 603 -33.04 21.17 -3.27
N LEU A 604 -32.81 19.96 -3.80
CA LEU A 604 -33.86 18.95 -3.97
C LEU A 604 -33.95 18.14 -2.68
N ASP A 605 -35.08 18.24 -1.99
CA ASP A 605 -35.38 17.39 -0.83
C ASP A 605 -36.03 16.09 -1.32
N LEU A 606 -35.39 14.94 -1.05
CA LEU A 606 -35.85 13.64 -1.55
C LEU A 606 -37.06 13.09 -0.78
N LYS A 607 -37.29 13.55 0.47
CA LYS A 607 -38.44 13.16 1.30
C LYS A 607 -39.71 13.90 0.89
N GLU A 608 -39.61 15.22 0.75
CA GLU A 608 -40.73 16.06 0.31
C GLU A 608 -40.93 16.07 -1.22
N LYS A 609 -39.89 15.68 -1.98
CA LYS A 609 -39.80 15.84 -3.44
C LYS A 609 -39.99 17.31 -3.87
N SER A 610 -39.51 18.22 -3.03
CA SER A 610 -39.68 19.67 -3.13
C SER A 610 -38.35 20.36 -3.46
N PHE A 611 -38.43 21.59 -3.99
CA PHE A 611 -37.27 22.41 -4.33
C PHE A 611 -37.19 23.64 -3.44
N ILE A 612 -36.05 23.82 -2.77
CA ILE A 612 -35.77 24.97 -1.91
C ILE A 612 -34.70 25.82 -2.60
N PRO A 613 -35.05 26.97 -3.22
CA PRO A 613 -34.06 27.88 -3.79
C PRO A 613 -33.28 28.58 -2.67
N LEU A 614 -31.95 28.56 -2.75
CA LEU A 614 -31.07 29.15 -1.74
C LEU A 614 -30.39 30.44 -2.21
N GLY A 615 -30.16 30.62 -3.51
CA GLY A 615 -29.53 31.83 -4.03
C GLY A 615 -28.95 31.69 -5.44
N LEU A 616 -28.01 32.58 -5.75
CA LEU A 616 -27.27 32.61 -7.01
C LEU A 616 -25.76 32.58 -6.72
N LEU A 617 -25.03 31.78 -7.50
CA LEU A 617 -23.57 31.78 -7.53
C LEU A 617 -23.01 33.14 -8.02
N PRO A 618 -21.84 33.59 -7.50
CA PRO A 618 -21.20 34.82 -7.96
C PRO A 618 -20.79 34.76 -9.44
N ASP A 619 -20.43 33.58 -9.93
CA ASP A 619 -20.05 33.29 -11.32
C ASP A 619 -20.76 32.00 -11.77
N TYR A 620 -20.95 31.79 -13.08
CA TYR A 620 -21.57 30.56 -13.57
C TYR A 620 -20.54 29.43 -13.52
N ILE A 621 -20.95 28.28 -13.01
CA ILE A 621 -20.11 27.11 -12.74
C ILE A 621 -20.72 25.94 -13.49
N TYR A 622 -19.94 25.33 -14.38
CA TYR A 622 -20.27 24.07 -15.06
C TYR A 622 -18.96 23.38 -15.45
N ARG A 623 -18.94 22.04 -15.52
CA ARG A 623 -17.73 21.22 -15.80
C ARG A 623 -16.54 21.50 -14.85
N ALA A 624 -16.83 22.05 -13.67
CA ALA A 624 -15.87 22.31 -12.61
C ALA A 624 -15.61 21.02 -11.79
N ALA A 625 -14.47 20.95 -11.12
CA ALA A 625 -14.26 19.95 -10.09
C ALA A 625 -14.76 20.51 -8.75
N TYR A 626 -15.30 19.65 -7.90
CA TYR A 626 -15.75 20.03 -6.57
C TYR A 626 -15.46 18.92 -5.57
N VAL A 627 -15.39 19.28 -4.29
CA VAL A 627 -15.31 18.33 -3.18
C VAL A 627 -16.02 18.88 -1.95
N TYR A 628 -16.74 18.01 -1.25
CA TYR A 628 -17.32 18.32 0.06
C TYR A 628 -16.30 18.00 1.16
N TYR A 629 -15.95 19.00 1.96
CA TYR A 629 -14.89 18.88 2.97
C TYR A 629 -15.25 19.68 4.23
N LYS A 630 -15.11 19.02 5.39
CA LYS A 630 -15.58 19.47 6.71
C LYS A 630 -17.10 19.62 6.74
N ASN A 631 -17.61 20.75 6.26
CA ASN A 631 -19.03 21.09 6.12
C ASN A 631 -19.31 22.03 4.92
N ASN A 632 -18.33 22.21 4.04
CA ASN A 632 -18.34 23.22 2.98
C ASN A 632 -18.03 22.58 1.62
N ILE A 633 -18.48 23.20 0.53
CA ILE A 633 -18.15 22.75 -0.83
C ILE A 633 -17.05 23.62 -1.40
N TYR A 634 -15.94 23.00 -1.79
CA TYR A 634 -14.85 23.67 -2.52
C TYR A 634 -15.04 23.38 -4.01
N ILE A 635 -15.02 24.42 -4.84
CA ILE A 635 -15.22 24.33 -6.30
C ILE A 635 -14.05 24.98 -7.01
N HIS A 636 -13.39 24.22 -7.89
CA HIS A 636 -12.26 24.68 -8.70
C HIS A 636 -12.56 24.66 -10.21
N GLY A 637 -12.18 25.75 -10.88
CA GLY A 637 -12.19 25.88 -12.34
C GLY A 637 -13.59 25.75 -12.96
N GLY A 638 -13.66 24.99 -14.05
CA GLY A 638 -14.88 24.84 -14.87
C GLY A 638 -14.85 25.72 -16.13
N GLY A 639 -15.93 25.66 -16.90
CA GLY A 639 -16.00 26.33 -18.20
C GLY A 639 -16.30 27.84 -18.13
N SER A 640 -15.93 28.56 -19.18
CA SER A 640 -16.18 30.00 -19.38
C SER A 640 -17.37 30.24 -20.32
N MET A 641 -18.03 31.39 -20.21
CA MET A 641 -19.24 31.70 -21.00
C MET A 641 -19.11 33.00 -21.82
N TYR A 642 -20.16 33.29 -22.59
CA TYR A 642 -20.50 34.60 -23.11
C TYR A 642 -21.98 34.90 -22.87
N GLY A 643 -22.29 35.85 -22.00
CA GLY A 643 -23.67 36.08 -21.55
C GLY A 643 -24.21 34.84 -20.82
N HIS A 644 -25.23 34.20 -21.39
CA HIS A 644 -25.78 32.93 -20.89
C HIS A 644 -25.27 31.70 -21.67
N SER A 645 -24.49 31.88 -22.73
CA SER A 645 -24.08 30.79 -23.63
C SER A 645 -22.68 30.27 -23.30
N MET A 646 -22.49 28.94 -23.33
CA MET A 646 -21.18 28.33 -23.05
C MET A 646 -20.09 28.70 -24.08
N ARG A 647 -18.84 28.76 -23.61
CA ARG A 647 -17.66 28.71 -24.48
C ARG A 647 -17.00 27.35 -24.36
N ILE A 648 -17.10 26.58 -25.42
CA ILE A 648 -16.53 25.23 -25.50
C ILE A 648 -14.98 25.35 -25.42
N LEU A 649 -14.35 24.48 -24.64
CA LEU A 649 -12.89 24.38 -24.45
C LEU A 649 -12.21 25.57 -23.75
N VAL A 650 -12.94 26.49 -23.12
CA VAL A 650 -12.32 27.57 -22.34
C VAL A 650 -12.56 27.31 -20.85
N GLY A 651 -11.49 26.99 -20.12
CA GLY A 651 -11.54 26.79 -18.66
C GLY A 651 -11.32 28.07 -17.85
N LYS A 652 -11.58 27.98 -16.54
CA LYS A 652 -11.27 28.96 -15.49
C LYS A 652 -10.26 28.38 -14.49
N ASN A 653 -9.65 29.24 -13.67
CA ASN A 653 -8.85 28.87 -12.48
C ASN A 653 -9.42 29.46 -11.18
N SER A 654 -10.68 29.90 -11.20
CA SER A 654 -11.39 30.37 -10.01
C SER A 654 -11.51 29.25 -8.99
N PHE A 655 -11.18 29.54 -7.73
CA PHE A 655 -11.37 28.61 -6.62
C PHE A 655 -12.25 29.27 -5.55
N VAL A 656 -13.35 28.61 -5.20
CA VAL A 656 -14.40 29.15 -4.33
C VAL A 656 -14.76 28.11 -3.27
N LYS A 657 -14.83 28.56 -2.03
CA LYS A 657 -15.42 27.85 -0.90
C LYS A 657 -16.85 28.37 -0.69
N VAL A 658 -17.80 27.44 -0.62
CA VAL A 658 -19.22 27.70 -0.41
C VAL A 658 -19.60 27.22 0.99
N ASP A 659 -20.01 28.17 1.83
CA ASP A 659 -20.38 27.94 3.22
C ASP A 659 -21.90 28.13 3.38
N PHE A 660 -22.52 27.26 4.17
CA PHE A 660 -23.97 27.23 4.35
C PHE A 660 -24.34 27.62 5.79
N GLU A 661 -25.02 28.75 5.95
CA GLU A 661 -25.46 29.27 7.24
C GLU A 661 -26.94 28.90 7.48
N GLY A 662 -27.20 28.32 8.66
CA GLY A 662 -28.55 27.93 9.10
C GLY A 662 -29.09 26.63 8.49
N LEU A 663 -28.26 25.88 7.74
CA LEU A 663 -28.55 24.53 7.26
C LEU A 663 -27.75 23.52 8.08
N ASP A 664 -28.45 22.65 8.83
CA ASP A 664 -27.81 21.52 9.52
C ASP A 664 -27.31 20.52 8.47
N PHE A 665 -26.00 20.54 8.20
CA PHE A 665 -25.31 19.62 7.30
C PHE A 665 -24.36 18.71 8.06
N GLU A 666 -24.39 17.43 7.68
CA GLU A 666 -23.56 16.36 8.24
C GLU A 666 -22.07 16.59 7.95
N CYS A 667 -21.22 16.48 8.97
CA CYS A 667 -19.77 16.56 8.81
C CYS A 667 -19.26 15.50 7.82
N SER A 668 -18.26 15.84 7.00
CA SER A 668 -17.63 14.88 6.08
C SER A 668 -16.84 13.80 6.84
N PRO A 669 -16.67 12.59 6.28
CA PRO A 669 -15.72 11.60 6.80
C PRO A 669 -14.32 12.19 7.11
N GLY A 670 -13.68 11.73 8.18
CA GLY A 670 -12.50 12.35 8.78
C GLY A 670 -12.81 13.37 9.89
N PHE A 671 -14.05 13.83 9.98
CA PHE A 671 -14.54 14.74 11.00
C PHE A 671 -15.66 14.10 11.82
N PHE A 672 -15.92 14.65 13.00
CA PHE A 672 -17.07 14.34 13.83
C PHE A 672 -17.79 15.63 14.26
N ASP A 673 -19.10 15.55 14.50
CA ASP A 673 -19.89 16.66 15.01
C ASP A 673 -19.70 16.83 16.53
N ASN A 674 -19.26 18.01 16.95
CA ASN A 674 -19.17 18.41 18.34
C ASN A 674 -20.07 19.65 18.59
N ASN A 675 -21.34 19.40 18.90
CA ASN A 675 -22.35 20.43 19.19
C ASN A 675 -22.59 21.45 18.05
N GLY A 676 -22.54 21.01 16.79
CA GLY A 676 -22.71 21.82 15.59
C GLY A 676 -21.40 22.28 14.94
N GLU A 677 -20.24 21.96 15.53
CA GLU A 677 -18.93 22.21 14.92
C GLU A 677 -18.26 20.90 14.48
N CYS A 678 -17.96 20.79 13.18
CA CYS A 678 -17.19 19.66 12.65
C CYS A 678 -15.71 19.74 13.06
N GLN A 679 -15.27 18.82 13.92
CA GLN A 679 -13.91 18.73 14.43
C GLN A 679 -13.16 17.53 13.83
N LEU A 680 -11.86 17.67 13.60
CA LEU A 680 -11.00 16.60 13.05
C LEU A 680 -10.84 15.45 14.05
N CYS A 681 -10.90 14.22 13.57
CA CYS A 681 -10.53 13.06 14.40
C CYS A 681 -9.04 13.07 14.72
N GLY A 682 -8.71 12.78 15.98
CA GLY A 682 -7.34 12.74 16.48
C GLY A 682 -6.61 11.43 16.14
N PRO A 683 -5.27 11.38 16.35
CA PRO A 683 -4.47 10.18 16.19
C PRO A 683 -5.04 8.98 16.95
N GLY A 684 -4.99 7.80 16.32
CA GLY A 684 -5.61 6.58 16.80
C GLY A 684 -7.12 6.48 16.55
N SER A 685 -7.76 7.42 15.85
CA SER A 685 -9.21 7.39 15.57
C SER A 685 -9.59 7.86 14.16
N TYR A 686 -10.78 7.47 13.69
CA TYR A 686 -11.28 7.73 12.33
C TYR A 686 -12.82 7.88 12.26
N THR A 687 -13.35 8.41 11.16
CA THR A 687 -14.80 8.36 10.83
C THR A 687 -15.04 8.00 9.37
N ASP A 688 -15.74 6.88 9.13
CA ASP A 688 -15.97 6.35 7.78
C ASP A 688 -17.16 6.98 7.04
N PHE A 689 -18.09 7.59 7.79
CA PHE A 689 -19.40 8.05 7.32
C PHE A 689 -19.63 9.54 7.59
N TYR A 690 -20.67 10.09 6.97
CA TYR A 690 -21.11 11.45 7.19
C TYR A 690 -21.84 11.58 8.53
N GLY A 691 -21.72 12.73 9.19
CA GLY A 691 -22.55 13.08 10.36
C GLY A 691 -22.25 12.27 11.63
N MET A 692 -21.08 11.63 11.73
CA MET A 692 -20.70 10.87 12.91
C MET A 692 -20.54 11.77 14.14
N ALA A 693 -21.22 11.46 15.24
CA ALA A 693 -21.15 12.22 16.50
C ALA A 693 -19.87 11.98 17.33
N SER A 694 -19.05 10.99 16.96
CA SER A 694 -17.78 10.68 17.61
C SER A 694 -16.88 9.84 16.70
N CYS A 695 -15.56 9.93 16.88
CA CYS A 695 -14.60 9.13 16.13
C CYS A 695 -14.53 7.69 16.64
N ILE A 696 -14.46 6.73 15.72
CA ILE A 696 -14.22 5.33 16.02
C ILE A 696 -12.72 5.16 16.33
N PRO A 697 -12.35 4.55 17.47
CA PRO A 697 -10.94 4.27 17.77
C PRO A 697 -10.43 3.06 16.96
N CYS A 698 -9.18 3.12 16.51
CA CYS A 698 -8.51 1.99 15.85
C CYS A 698 -8.40 0.77 16.80
N PRO A 699 -8.55 -0.46 16.30
CA PRO A 699 -8.54 -1.67 17.13
C PRO A 699 -7.15 -2.00 17.71
N GLU A 700 -7.14 -2.90 18.69
CA GLU A 700 -5.92 -3.54 19.16
C GLU A 700 -5.06 -4.13 18.01
N GLY A 701 -3.75 -4.21 18.20
CA GLY A 701 -2.78 -4.62 17.17
C GLY A 701 -2.49 -3.55 16.11
N THR A 702 -3.31 -2.49 16.02
CA THR A 702 -3.14 -1.37 15.07
C THR A 702 -2.78 -0.05 15.76
N TYR A 703 -2.36 0.94 14.97
CA TYR A 703 -2.11 2.31 15.39
C TYR A 703 -2.35 3.29 14.23
N ASN A 704 -2.56 4.56 14.57
CA ASN A 704 -2.54 5.65 13.59
C ASN A 704 -1.89 6.93 14.15
N PRO A 705 -0.85 7.50 13.51
CA PRO A 705 -0.22 8.75 13.95
C PRO A 705 -0.90 10.03 13.44
N SER A 706 -1.77 9.97 12.42
CA SER A 706 -2.29 11.11 11.67
C SER A 706 -3.67 11.59 12.16
N TYR A 707 -4.04 12.83 11.82
CA TYR A 707 -5.36 13.41 12.06
C TYR A 707 -6.28 13.21 10.84
N GLY A 708 -7.60 13.21 11.04
CA GLY A 708 -8.58 13.32 9.94
C GLY A 708 -8.78 12.05 9.11
N LEU A 709 -8.68 10.87 9.71
CA LEU A 709 -8.81 9.59 9.00
C LEU A 709 -10.25 9.34 8.57
N ASN A 710 -10.43 9.02 7.28
CA ASN A 710 -11.73 8.79 6.68
C ASN A 710 -11.99 7.32 6.29
N SER A 711 -11.07 6.41 6.62
CA SER A 711 -11.24 4.97 6.43
C SER A 711 -10.57 4.14 7.53
N TYR A 712 -11.24 3.08 7.98
CA TYR A 712 -10.65 2.01 8.81
C TYR A 712 -9.32 1.45 8.26
N SER A 713 -9.10 1.47 6.92
CA SER A 713 -7.85 0.98 6.30
C SER A 713 -6.60 1.79 6.68
N GLN A 714 -6.78 2.96 7.30
CA GLN A 714 -5.70 3.82 7.82
C GLN A 714 -5.32 3.47 9.28
N CYS A 715 -5.97 2.49 9.90
CA CYS A 715 -5.51 1.88 11.15
C CYS A 715 -4.40 0.85 10.85
N TYR A 716 -3.17 1.33 10.67
CA TYR A 716 -2.05 0.49 10.25
C TYR A 716 -1.69 -0.57 11.30
N PRO A 717 -1.33 -1.80 10.91
CA PRO A 717 -0.83 -2.79 11.86
C PRO A 717 0.49 -2.32 12.47
N CYS A 718 0.68 -2.62 13.76
CA CYS A 718 1.94 -2.33 14.43
C CYS A 718 3.12 -3.04 13.73
N PRO A 719 4.23 -2.36 13.40
CA PRO A 719 5.35 -2.98 12.69
C PRO A 719 6.04 -4.04 13.55
N GLU A 720 6.76 -4.96 12.89
CA GLU A 720 7.59 -6.00 13.50
C GLU A 720 8.42 -5.47 14.69
N ASN A 721 8.52 -6.26 15.77
CA ASN A 721 9.12 -5.89 17.06
C ASN A 721 8.35 -4.82 17.85
N THR A 722 7.11 -4.52 17.48
CA THR A 722 6.17 -3.70 18.26
C THR A 722 4.79 -4.34 18.37
N PHE A 723 3.98 -3.90 19.34
CA PHE A 723 2.63 -4.39 19.57
C PHE A 723 1.72 -3.27 20.11
N SER A 724 0.40 -3.44 20.01
CA SER A 724 -0.58 -2.57 20.65
C SER A 724 -1.67 -3.38 21.34
N ASN A 725 -1.78 -3.24 22.66
CA ASN A 725 -2.80 -3.89 23.49
C ASN A 725 -3.93 -2.94 23.90
N GLU A 726 -3.96 -1.73 23.31
CA GLU A 726 -4.89 -0.65 23.65
C GLU A 726 -5.66 -0.23 22.39
N ILE A 727 -6.97 -0.04 22.57
CA ILE A 727 -7.87 0.48 21.53
C ILE A 727 -7.64 2.00 21.43
N GLY A 728 -7.53 2.51 20.20
CA GLY A 728 -7.32 3.93 19.91
C GLY A 728 -5.86 4.37 19.97
N SER A 729 -4.89 3.46 19.78
CA SER A 729 -3.47 3.80 19.92
C SER A 729 -2.94 4.70 18.80
N SER A 730 -2.17 5.72 19.18
CA SER A 730 -1.44 6.58 18.24
C SER A 730 -0.02 6.10 17.93
N ALA A 731 0.52 5.16 18.71
CA ALA A 731 1.88 4.61 18.54
C ALA A 731 2.05 3.23 19.20
N CYS A 732 2.83 2.35 18.57
CA CYS A 732 3.05 0.99 19.06
C CYS A 732 4.11 0.89 20.17
N LYS A 733 3.93 -0.05 21.08
CA LYS A 733 4.84 -0.35 22.19
C LYS A 733 5.93 -1.33 21.73
N LYS A 734 7.16 -1.16 22.21
CA LYS A 734 8.28 -2.08 21.86
C LYS A 734 8.10 -3.46 22.48
N CYS A 735 8.43 -4.51 21.73
CA CYS A 735 8.36 -5.90 22.21
C CYS A 735 9.33 -6.15 23.39
N PRO A 736 8.93 -6.91 24.44
CA PRO A 736 9.82 -7.32 25.52
C PRO A 736 10.95 -8.26 25.04
N ALA A 737 12.10 -8.20 25.71
CA ALA A 737 13.23 -9.07 25.39
C ALA A 737 12.89 -10.56 25.60
N GLY A 738 13.21 -11.41 24.62
CA GLY A 738 12.93 -12.84 24.64
C GLY A 738 11.54 -13.25 24.13
N LYS A 739 10.72 -12.29 23.69
CA LYS A 739 9.43 -12.54 23.03
C LYS A 739 9.43 -12.03 21.58
N ILE A 740 8.53 -12.56 20.76
CA ILE A 740 8.36 -12.18 19.35
C ILE A 740 7.07 -11.36 19.20
N CYS A 741 7.16 -10.24 18.51
CA CYS A 741 6.01 -9.45 18.09
C CYS A 741 6.05 -9.32 16.57
N LEU A 742 5.23 -10.12 15.89
CA LEU A 742 5.01 -10.02 14.44
C LEU A 742 4.22 -8.75 14.12
N THR A 743 4.19 -8.36 12.84
CA THR A 743 3.34 -7.25 12.39
C THR A 743 1.88 -7.47 12.86
N GLY A 744 1.21 -6.42 13.33
CA GLY A 744 -0.18 -6.50 13.83
C GLY A 744 -0.38 -7.19 15.19
N SER A 745 0.69 -7.48 15.94
CA SER A 745 0.56 -8.19 17.23
C SER A 745 -0.23 -7.37 18.27
N VAL A 746 -1.25 -8.00 18.86
CA VAL A 746 -1.97 -7.49 20.05
C VAL A 746 -1.13 -7.69 21.31
N SER A 747 -0.42 -8.81 21.40
CA SER A 747 0.40 -9.17 22.56
C SER A 747 1.70 -9.90 22.15
N PRO A 748 2.76 -9.89 22.98
CA PRO A 748 4.02 -10.56 22.67
C PRO A 748 3.98 -12.10 22.79
N LEU A 749 4.31 -12.80 21.71
CA LEU A 749 4.31 -14.26 21.57
C LEU A 749 5.57 -14.91 22.19
N ASP A 750 5.42 -16.16 22.67
CA ASP A 750 6.54 -16.97 23.16
C ASP A 750 7.26 -17.74 22.02
N GLN A 751 8.59 -17.68 22.03
CA GLN A 751 9.44 -18.14 20.92
C GLN A 751 9.36 -19.66 20.65
N SER A 752 9.00 -20.48 21.64
CA SER A 752 8.85 -21.94 21.49
C SER A 752 7.69 -22.32 20.55
N ASN A 753 6.54 -21.64 20.67
CA ASN A 753 5.30 -22.05 19.99
C ASN A 753 5.37 -21.88 18.45
N TYR A 754 6.34 -21.08 17.98
CA TYR A 754 6.48 -20.62 16.61
C TYR A 754 7.42 -21.47 15.75
N LEU A 755 8.48 -22.06 16.34
CA LEU A 755 9.58 -22.69 15.59
C LEU A 755 9.59 -24.23 15.61
N ASP A 756 8.86 -24.86 16.53
CA ASP A 756 8.91 -26.31 16.68
C ASP A 756 8.16 -27.04 15.56
N LYS A 757 8.93 -27.76 14.73
CA LYS A 757 8.43 -28.78 13.80
C LYS A 757 8.05 -30.03 14.58
N GLU A 758 6.96 -29.95 15.32
CA GLU A 758 6.32 -31.14 15.86
C GLU A 758 5.79 -31.99 14.70
N SER A 759 5.88 -33.31 14.84
CA SER A 759 5.25 -34.28 13.93
C SER A 759 4.78 -35.45 14.77
N ILE A 760 3.48 -35.72 14.75
CA ILE A 760 2.91 -36.86 15.44
C ILE A 760 2.77 -37.96 14.40
N GLN A 761 3.47 -39.06 14.59
CA GLN A 761 3.39 -40.23 13.71
C GLN A 761 3.06 -41.46 14.57
N PRO A 762 2.23 -42.39 14.08
CA PRO A 762 1.88 -43.60 14.81
C PRO A 762 3.12 -44.38 15.25
N ASP A 763 3.14 -44.75 16.53
CA ASP A 763 4.30 -45.34 17.17
C ASP A 763 4.75 -46.67 16.50
N LEU A 764 6.05 -46.96 16.62
CA LEU A 764 6.58 -48.27 16.24
C LEU A 764 6.13 -49.31 17.26
N TYR A 765 5.47 -50.39 16.81
CA TYR A 765 5.03 -51.46 17.69
C TYR A 765 6.21 -52.12 18.43
N THR A 766 6.34 -51.84 19.73
CA THR A 766 7.29 -52.53 20.61
C THR A 766 6.63 -53.75 21.25
N SER A 767 7.16 -54.95 20.99
CA SER A 767 6.79 -56.14 21.76
C SER A 767 7.18 -55.99 23.24
N GLY A 768 6.38 -56.54 24.17
CA GLY A 768 6.60 -56.39 25.61
C GLY A 768 7.98 -56.85 26.07
N SER A 769 8.65 -56.05 26.91
CA SER A 769 10.04 -56.33 27.32
C SER A 769 10.12 -57.53 28.28
N LEU A 770 11.03 -58.46 27.97
CA LEU A 770 11.39 -59.62 28.82
C LEU A 770 12.33 -59.26 30.00
N ILE A 771 12.64 -57.98 30.22
CA ILE A 771 13.68 -57.53 31.17
C ILE A 771 13.30 -57.80 32.64
N SER A 772 12.01 -57.80 32.96
CA SER A 772 11.50 -58.21 34.29
C SER A 772 11.56 -59.73 34.51
N ALA A 773 11.54 -60.54 33.45
CA ALA A 773 11.61 -61.99 33.52
C ALA A 773 13.05 -62.48 33.77
N SER A 774 14.06 -61.85 33.16
CA SER A 774 15.47 -62.27 33.33
C SER A 774 15.97 -62.09 34.77
N SER A 775 15.65 -60.95 35.39
CA SER A 775 16.01 -60.65 36.79
C SER A 775 15.28 -61.54 37.81
N THR A 776 14.01 -61.87 37.58
CA THR A 776 13.26 -62.80 38.43
C THR A 776 13.74 -64.25 38.28
N ILE A 777 14.07 -64.70 37.06
CA ILE A 777 14.71 -66.02 36.82
C ILE A 777 16.06 -66.10 37.54
N LEU A 778 16.88 -65.05 37.51
CA LEU A 778 18.16 -65.02 38.23
C LEU A 778 17.96 -65.21 39.74
N ASN A 779 17.03 -64.47 40.35
CA ASN A 779 16.73 -64.55 41.78
C ASN A 779 16.13 -65.91 42.21
N LEU A 780 15.27 -66.50 41.37
CA LEU A 780 14.76 -67.86 41.56
C LEU A 780 15.91 -68.88 41.52
N SER A 781 16.83 -68.75 40.56
CA SER A 781 17.98 -69.66 40.43
C SER A 781 18.91 -69.61 41.66
N LEU A 782 19.18 -68.41 42.17
CA LEU A 782 20.00 -68.19 43.36
C LEU A 782 19.34 -68.80 44.61
N SER A 783 18.03 -68.59 44.77
CA SER A 783 17.22 -69.16 45.86
C SER A 783 17.20 -70.69 45.83
N PHE A 784 17.14 -71.29 44.63
CA PHE A 784 17.18 -72.74 44.48
C PHE A 784 18.54 -73.35 44.83
N VAL A 785 19.67 -72.66 44.56
CA VAL A 785 20.99 -73.11 45.01
C VAL A 785 21.07 -73.19 46.54
N VAL A 786 20.51 -72.18 47.24
CA VAL A 786 20.40 -72.19 48.72
C VAL A 786 19.50 -73.33 49.20
N PHE A 787 18.37 -73.57 48.54
CA PHE A 787 17.47 -74.69 48.85
C PHE A 787 18.16 -76.05 48.65
N LEU A 788 18.92 -76.23 47.57
CA LEU A 788 19.69 -77.45 47.30
C LEU A 788 20.76 -77.69 48.38
N PHE A 789 21.41 -76.63 48.85
CA PHE A 789 22.39 -76.69 49.94
C PHE A 789 21.74 -77.11 51.27
N LEU A 790 20.55 -76.58 51.58
CA LEU A 790 19.76 -76.98 52.76
C LEU A 790 19.30 -78.45 52.67
N LEU A 791 18.78 -78.87 51.51
CA LEU A 791 18.37 -80.24 51.22
C LEU A 791 19.51 -81.26 51.44
N ILE A 792 20.72 -80.91 50.98
CA ILE A 792 21.90 -81.77 51.15
C ILE A 792 22.40 -81.74 52.59
N SER A 793 22.33 -80.60 53.29
CA SER A 793 22.89 -80.43 54.64
C SER A 793 22.07 -81.09 55.75
N ILE A 794 20.75 -81.08 55.66
CA ILE A 794 19.86 -81.59 56.73
C ILE A 794 19.69 -83.11 56.62
N GLU A 795 20.19 -83.86 57.61
CA GLU A 795 20.22 -85.33 57.57
C GLU A 795 18.84 -85.99 57.41
N LYS A 796 17.79 -85.36 57.96
CA LYS A 796 16.40 -85.84 57.85
C LYS A 796 15.87 -85.75 56.40
N LEU A 797 16.10 -84.63 55.71
CA LEU A 797 15.72 -84.49 54.29
C LEU A 797 16.59 -85.37 53.38
N ARG A 798 17.89 -85.54 53.68
CA ARG A 798 18.81 -86.42 52.94
C ARG A 798 18.37 -87.90 52.89
N LYS A 799 17.44 -88.34 53.74
CA LYS A 799 16.83 -89.69 53.68
C LYS A 799 15.60 -89.75 52.77
N GLU A 800 14.81 -88.68 52.72
CA GLU A 800 13.60 -88.58 51.89
C GLU A 800 13.92 -88.29 50.42
N ILE A 801 14.99 -87.53 50.13
CA ILE A 801 15.43 -87.23 48.76
C ILE A 801 15.69 -88.50 47.93
N ALA A 802 16.17 -89.59 48.53
CA ALA A 802 16.38 -90.85 47.82
C ALA A 802 15.09 -91.55 47.37
N LYS A 803 13.90 -91.10 47.80
CA LYS A 803 12.61 -91.66 47.35
C LYS A 803 12.11 -91.04 46.05
N ILE A 804 12.43 -89.77 45.82
CA ILE A 804 12.00 -88.96 44.66
C ILE A 804 12.91 -89.14 43.43
N ASP A 805 13.82 -90.09 43.47
CA ASP A 805 14.71 -90.40 42.35
C ASP A 805 13.93 -91.02 41.18
N ILE A 806 13.88 -90.31 40.05
CA ILE A 806 13.24 -90.77 38.79
C ILE A 806 14.24 -91.41 37.82
N TYR A 807 15.51 -91.54 38.20
CA TYR A 807 16.58 -92.06 37.36
C TYR A 807 17.01 -93.48 37.77
N ASP A 808 16.10 -94.28 38.34
CA ASP A 808 16.40 -95.59 38.94
C ASP A 808 16.99 -96.62 37.96
N GLU A 809 16.78 -96.47 36.66
CA GLU A 809 17.44 -97.23 35.58
C GLU A 809 18.89 -96.77 35.27
N MET A 810 19.22 -95.50 35.50
CA MET A 810 20.47 -94.87 35.05
C MET A 810 21.67 -94.99 36.03
N HIS A 811 21.49 -95.66 37.17
CA HIS A 811 22.53 -95.85 38.19
C HIS A 811 23.46 -97.06 38.01
N ASN A 812 23.52 -97.64 36.79
CA ASN A 812 24.35 -98.80 36.49
C ASN A 812 25.68 -98.35 35.84
N TYR A 813 26.79 -98.57 36.56
CA TYR A 813 28.14 -98.05 36.22
C TYR A 813 29.13 -99.10 35.70
N VAL A 814 28.76 -100.38 35.74
CA VAL A 814 29.63 -101.50 35.37
C VAL A 814 29.06 -102.15 34.11
N ASN A 815 29.86 -102.20 33.03
CA ASN A 815 29.46 -102.95 31.85
C ASN A 815 29.38 -104.45 32.21
N ASP A 816 28.42 -105.15 31.61
CA ASP A 816 28.15 -106.59 31.78
C ASP A 816 27.62 -107.06 33.15
N SER A 817 27.06 -106.14 33.96
CA SER A 817 26.20 -106.52 35.11
C SER A 817 24.72 -106.39 34.78
N VAL A 818 23.89 -107.32 35.31
CA VAL A 818 22.41 -107.27 35.18
C VAL A 818 21.88 -105.92 35.69
N MET A 819 20.97 -105.31 34.95
CA MET A 819 20.37 -104.01 35.31
C MET A 819 19.57 -104.14 36.61
N ILE A 820 20.00 -103.44 37.66
CA ILE A 820 19.29 -103.38 38.93
C ILE A 820 18.71 -101.98 39.08
N LEU A 821 17.38 -101.90 39.20
CA LEU A 821 16.69 -100.65 39.55
C LEU A 821 17.11 -100.22 40.94
N ARG A 822 17.73 -99.03 41.06
CA ARG A 822 18.24 -98.55 42.34
C ARG A 822 18.14 -97.04 42.45
N ARG A 823 17.32 -96.59 43.40
CA ARG A 823 17.28 -95.18 43.81
C ARG A 823 18.45 -94.82 44.70
N THR A 824 19.03 -93.66 44.44
CA THR A 824 20.21 -93.14 45.13
C THR A 824 19.94 -91.74 45.70
N LYS A 825 20.81 -91.30 46.60
CA LYS A 825 20.76 -89.93 47.13
C LYS A 825 21.20 -88.88 46.11
N ILE A 826 21.93 -89.29 45.08
CA ILE A 826 22.45 -88.38 44.06
C ILE A 826 21.40 -88.22 42.95
N GLY A 827 20.78 -89.31 42.48
CA GLY A 827 19.64 -89.25 41.56
C GLY A 827 18.44 -88.48 42.11
N GLY A 828 18.14 -88.61 43.40
CA GLY A 828 17.15 -87.76 44.07
C GLY A 828 17.47 -86.26 44.04
N VAL A 829 18.75 -85.86 44.13
CA VAL A 829 19.17 -84.46 43.98
C VAL A 829 19.08 -84.02 42.52
N PHE A 830 19.51 -84.84 41.56
CA PHE A 830 19.37 -84.53 40.14
C PHE A 830 17.91 -84.48 39.69
N THR A 831 17.00 -85.22 40.31
CA THR A 831 15.55 -85.08 40.08
C THR A 831 15.04 -83.72 40.52
N ALA A 832 15.45 -83.23 41.71
CA ALA A 832 15.08 -81.90 42.16
C ALA A 832 15.61 -80.80 41.23
N ILE A 833 16.85 -80.95 40.73
CA ILE A 833 17.44 -80.05 39.71
C ILE A 833 16.62 -80.11 38.41
N PHE A 834 16.26 -81.29 37.92
CA PHE A 834 15.42 -81.46 36.73
C PHE A 834 14.06 -80.75 36.88
N ILE A 835 13.32 -80.99 37.97
CA ILE A 835 11.99 -80.39 38.19
C ILE A 835 12.09 -78.86 38.19
N PHE A 836 13.13 -78.30 38.81
CA PHE A 836 13.36 -76.86 38.84
C PHE A 836 13.74 -76.27 37.46
N LEU A 837 14.62 -76.94 36.71
CA LEU A 837 14.98 -76.51 35.35
C LEU A 837 13.79 -76.60 34.39
N ALA A 838 12.97 -77.66 34.49
CA ALA A 838 11.75 -77.81 33.71
C ALA A 838 10.72 -76.72 34.04
N PHE A 839 10.56 -76.37 35.33
CA PHE A 839 9.70 -75.26 35.74
C PHE A 839 10.18 -73.91 35.22
N LEU A 840 11.49 -73.60 35.35
CA LEU A 840 12.06 -72.35 34.84
C LEU A 840 11.85 -72.22 33.32
N LEU A 841 12.19 -73.25 32.54
CA LEU A 841 12.03 -73.21 31.08
C LEU A 841 10.56 -73.12 30.67
N ALA A 842 9.66 -73.87 31.32
CA ALA A 842 8.23 -73.75 31.07
C ALA A 842 7.70 -72.33 31.38
N SER A 843 8.12 -71.72 32.49
CA SER A 843 7.73 -70.36 32.85
C SER A 843 8.27 -69.30 31.87
N TYR A 844 9.48 -69.50 31.34
CA TYR A 844 10.10 -68.62 30.35
C TYR A 844 9.37 -68.69 29.00
N GLU A 845 9.10 -69.89 28.48
CA GLU A 845 8.40 -70.06 27.19
C GLU A 845 6.95 -69.57 27.25
N ILE A 846 6.24 -69.80 28.36
CA ILE A 846 4.89 -69.26 28.58
C ILE A 846 4.93 -67.72 28.69
N GLY A 847 5.90 -67.15 29.42
CA GLY A 847 6.07 -65.69 29.50
C GLY A 847 6.43 -65.05 28.16
N SER A 848 7.27 -65.72 27.36
CA SER A 848 7.63 -65.32 25.99
C SER A 848 6.41 -65.34 25.06
N TYR A 849 5.59 -66.40 25.12
CA TYR A 849 4.35 -66.53 24.36
C TYR A 849 3.28 -65.49 24.74
N ILE A 850 3.22 -65.05 26.00
CA ILE A 850 2.27 -64.00 26.40
C ILE A 850 2.77 -62.61 25.99
N ASN A 851 4.05 -62.31 26.19
CA ASN A 851 4.56 -60.93 26.08
C ASN A 851 5.15 -60.57 24.70
N THR A 852 5.57 -61.55 23.89
CA THR A 852 6.34 -61.29 22.64
C THR A 852 5.78 -61.95 21.39
N ASN A 853 4.65 -62.67 21.48
CA ASN A 853 4.10 -63.49 20.39
C ASN A 853 3.38 -62.71 19.27
N VAL A 854 3.31 -61.38 19.36
CA VAL A 854 2.81 -60.54 18.26
C VAL A 854 3.97 -60.14 17.36
N GLN A 855 3.76 -60.23 16.05
CA GLN A 855 4.63 -59.65 15.03
C GLN A 855 3.83 -58.63 14.23
N GLU A 856 4.41 -57.44 14.03
CA GLU A 856 3.92 -56.45 13.08
C GLU A 856 4.83 -56.45 11.86
N MET A 857 4.25 -56.42 10.66
CA MET A 857 4.97 -56.22 9.40
C MET A 857 4.37 -55.04 8.65
N LYS A 858 5.22 -54.16 8.12
CA LYS A 858 4.82 -53.01 7.31
C LYS A 858 5.41 -53.16 5.90
N HIS A 859 4.56 -53.01 4.89
CA HIS A 859 4.94 -53.11 3.48
C HIS A 859 4.39 -51.92 2.69
N PHE A 860 5.17 -51.38 1.77
CA PHE A 860 4.67 -50.47 0.74
C PHE A 860 4.20 -51.29 -0.47
N ILE A 861 2.93 -51.14 -0.82
CA ILE A 861 2.26 -51.94 -1.86
C ILE A 861 1.50 -51.00 -2.81
N PRO A 862 1.61 -51.14 -4.15
CA PRO A 862 0.83 -50.32 -5.08
C PRO A 862 -0.68 -50.50 -4.87
N LEU A 863 -1.42 -49.39 -4.79
CA LEU A 863 -2.84 -49.35 -4.45
C LEU A 863 -3.70 -50.22 -5.38
N THR A 864 -3.31 -50.31 -6.66
CA THR A 864 -3.95 -51.13 -7.70
C THR A 864 -4.01 -52.62 -7.36
N THR A 865 -3.12 -53.13 -6.51
CA THR A 865 -3.10 -54.56 -6.11
C THR A 865 -4.07 -54.88 -4.97
N LEU A 866 -4.65 -53.86 -4.32
CA LEU A 866 -5.56 -54.00 -3.17
C LEU A 866 -7.04 -53.74 -3.52
N TRP A 867 -7.35 -53.38 -4.77
CA TRP A 867 -8.70 -53.00 -5.21
C TRP A 867 -9.76 -54.10 -5.02
N ASP A 868 -9.40 -55.38 -5.17
CA ASP A 868 -10.33 -56.50 -4.93
C ASP A 868 -10.66 -56.70 -3.44
N GLN A 869 -9.92 -56.07 -2.52
CA GLN A 869 -10.05 -56.23 -1.07
C GLN A 869 -10.59 -54.98 -0.35
N ILE A 870 -10.49 -53.80 -0.97
CA ILE A 870 -10.85 -52.51 -0.37
C ILE A 870 -11.61 -51.68 -1.42
N SER A 871 -12.88 -51.36 -1.13
CA SER A 871 -13.74 -50.60 -2.05
C SER A 871 -13.57 -49.09 -1.98
N THR A 872 -13.16 -48.54 -0.82
CA THR A 872 -12.94 -47.11 -0.56
C THR A 872 -11.89 -46.93 0.54
N PHE A 873 -11.09 -45.87 0.47
CA PHE A 873 -10.17 -45.48 1.55
C PHE A 873 -10.72 -44.26 2.30
N SER A 874 -11.52 -44.53 3.33
CA SER A 874 -12.08 -43.50 4.22
C SER A 874 -11.23 -43.29 5.46
N ALA A 875 -11.10 -42.03 5.88
CA ALA A 875 -10.43 -41.60 7.11
C ALA A 875 -11.03 -40.28 7.60
N ASN A 876 -10.92 -39.98 8.90
CA ASN A 876 -11.20 -38.62 9.36
C ASN A 876 -9.96 -37.76 9.13
N ILE A 877 -10.14 -36.57 8.55
CA ILE A 877 -9.07 -35.62 8.25
C ILE A 877 -9.44 -34.29 8.89
N THR A 878 -8.52 -33.70 9.63
CA THR A 878 -8.65 -32.36 10.23
C THR A 878 -7.55 -31.47 9.69
N VAL A 879 -7.93 -30.35 9.07
CA VAL A 879 -7.01 -29.29 8.65
C VAL A 879 -7.20 -28.11 9.59
N SER A 880 -6.16 -27.77 10.34
CA SER A 880 -6.13 -26.65 11.28
C SER A 880 -5.21 -25.56 10.74
N VAL A 881 -5.72 -24.36 10.56
CA VAL A 881 -4.99 -23.19 10.06
C VAL A 881 -5.01 -22.11 11.13
N ILE A 882 -3.83 -21.70 11.58
CA ILE A 882 -3.63 -20.58 12.50
C ILE A 882 -3.08 -19.40 11.70
N VAL A 883 -3.80 -18.28 11.74
CA VAL A 883 -3.47 -17.02 11.09
C VAL A 883 -3.01 -16.02 12.14
N TYR A 884 -1.71 -15.71 12.15
CA TYR A 884 -1.08 -14.81 13.13
C TYR A 884 -1.18 -13.35 12.69
N GLY A 885 -1.52 -12.47 13.63
CA GLY A 885 -1.71 -11.05 13.34
C GLY A 885 -2.89 -10.80 12.39
N TYR A 886 -3.96 -11.60 12.49
CA TYR A 886 -5.13 -11.43 11.62
C TYR A 886 -5.83 -10.10 11.91
N GLY A 887 -5.97 -9.26 10.89
CA GLY A 887 -6.45 -7.88 11.02
C GLY A 887 -7.95 -7.69 11.24
N ASP A 888 -8.74 -8.75 11.14
CA ASP A 888 -10.19 -8.69 11.08
C ASP A 888 -10.87 -9.71 12.01
N SER A 889 -12.21 -9.76 12.00
CA SER A 889 -12.95 -10.66 12.89
C SER A 889 -12.85 -12.12 12.44
N CYS A 890 -12.33 -12.99 13.30
CA CYS A 890 -12.24 -14.44 13.06
C CYS A 890 -13.61 -15.16 13.12
N GLY A 891 -14.70 -14.45 13.47
CA GLY A 891 -16.01 -15.02 13.82
C GLY A 891 -16.27 -15.12 15.32
N SER A 892 -17.46 -15.61 15.69
CA SER A 892 -17.96 -15.67 17.08
C SER A 892 -18.67 -17.00 17.38
N ASP A 893 -18.64 -17.45 18.63
CA ASP A 893 -19.28 -18.71 19.10
C ASP A 893 -19.00 -19.96 18.25
N LYS A 894 -17.76 -20.06 17.76
CA LYS A 894 -17.24 -21.10 16.84
C LYS A 894 -17.75 -21.05 15.40
N VAL A 895 -18.57 -20.07 15.05
CA VAL A 895 -19.00 -19.79 13.67
C VAL A 895 -17.98 -18.84 13.04
N CYS A 896 -17.58 -19.12 11.79
CA CYS A 896 -16.67 -18.27 11.01
C CYS A 896 -17.38 -17.00 10.51
N SER A 897 -16.59 -16.02 10.05
CA SER A 897 -17.12 -14.83 9.37
C SER A 897 -17.84 -15.24 8.07
N ASP A 898 -19.00 -14.62 7.78
CA ASP A 898 -19.76 -14.85 6.52
C ASP A 898 -18.96 -14.45 5.27
N LEU A 899 -17.89 -13.66 5.45
CA LEU A 899 -16.96 -13.24 4.40
C LEU A 899 -15.75 -14.19 4.22
N THR A 900 -15.66 -15.27 5.00
CA THR A 900 -14.68 -16.34 4.79
C THR A 900 -15.29 -17.46 3.94
N GLU A 901 -14.83 -17.58 2.69
CA GLU A 901 -15.25 -18.62 1.75
C GLU A 901 -14.36 -19.86 1.83
N PHE A 902 -14.98 -21.04 1.77
CA PHE A 902 -14.34 -22.35 1.84
C PHE A 902 -14.67 -23.15 0.57
N SER A 903 -13.64 -23.54 -0.18
CA SER A 903 -13.76 -24.35 -1.39
C SER A 903 -13.03 -25.69 -1.21
N PHE A 904 -13.73 -26.79 -1.48
CA PHE A 904 -13.20 -28.15 -1.37
C PHE A 904 -13.19 -28.81 -2.74
N GLN A 905 -12.01 -29.05 -3.31
CA GLN A 905 -11.86 -29.65 -4.63
C GLN A 905 -11.37 -31.10 -4.52
N TYR A 906 -12.05 -32.02 -5.21
CA TYR A 906 -11.70 -33.44 -5.30
C TYR A 906 -11.64 -34.22 -3.96
N ILE A 907 -12.26 -33.72 -2.89
CA ILE A 907 -12.40 -34.40 -1.58
C ILE A 907 -13.83 -34.95 -1.47
N SER A 908 -13.98 -36.25 -1.24
CA SER A 908 -15.26 -36.88 -0.88
C SER A 908 -15.36 -37.03 0.64
N TYR A 909 -16.54 -36.83 1.24
CA TYR A 909 -16.75 -36.91 2.70
C TYR A 909 -18.20 -37.25 3.05
N SER A 910 -18.45 -37.81 4.25
CA SER A 910 -19.83 -38.03 4.74
C SER A 910 -20.45 -36.81 5.40
N SER A 911 -19.65 -36.03 6.12
CA SER A 911 -19.98 -34.69 6.63
C SER A 911 -18.69 -33.90 6.82
N TYR A 912 -18.83 -32.58 6.95
CA TYR A 912 -17.75 -31.69 7.35
C TYR A 912 -18.26 -30.71 8.42
N GLU A 913 -17.37 -30.28 9.30
CA GLU A 913 -17.62 -29.26 10.31
C GLU A 913 -16.49 -28.23 10.26
N ILE A 914 -16.84 -26.94 10.39
CA ILE A 914 -15.89 -25.83 10.38
C ILE A 914 -16.02 -25.08 11.70
N TYR A 915 -14.88 -24.78 12.33
CA TYR A 915 -14.83 -24.07 13.62
C TYR A 915 -13.79 -22.95 13.56
N CYS A 916 -14.21 -21.70 13.78
CA CYS A 916 -13.31 -20.55 13.87
C CYS A 916 -13.27 -19.96 15.29
N ALA A 917 -12.09 -19.56 15.77
CA ALA A 917 -11.92 -18.92 17.09
C ALA A 917 -10.69 -17.99 17.14
N LYS A 918 -10.82 -16.81 17.75
CA LYS A 918 -9.68 -15.94 18.08
C LYS A 918 -9.06 -16.37 19.42
N ASN A 919 -7.75 -16.62 19.42
CA ASN A 919 -7.01 -17.00 20.63
C ASN A 919 -6.67 -15.78 21.51
N ASN A 920 -6.30 -16.00 22.78
CA ASN A 920 -5.92 -14.95 23.73
C ASN A 920 -4.76 -14.05 23.25
N GLU A 921 -3.94 -14.54 22.32
CA GLU A 921 -2.80 -13.82 21.74
C GLU A 921 -3.19 -12.90 20.55
N GLY A 922 -4.43 -13.01 20.07
CA GLY A 922 -4.97 -12.25 18.93
C GLY A 922 -5.05 -13.02 17.61
N SER A 923 -4.44 -14.20 17.50
CA SER A 923 -4.44 -15.02 16.27
C SER A 923 -5.78 -15.72 16.00
N CYS A 924 -6.16 -15.83 14.73
CA CYS A 924 -7.35 -16.56 14.28
C CYS A 924 -7.02 -18.04 14.06
N ILE A 925 -7.84 -18.96 14.59
CA ILE A 925 -7.69 -20.41 14.45
C ILE A 925 -8.92 -20.95 13.72
N ILE A 926 -8.69 -21.71 12.64
CA ILE A 926 -9.71 -22.27 11.77
C ILE A 926 -9.49 -23.77 11.68
N ASN A 927 -10.48 -24.57 12.08
CA ASN A 927 -10.41 -26.02 12.00
C ASN A 927 -11.50 -26.54 11.05
N VAL A 928 -11.09 -27.23 9.99
CA VAL A 928 -11.97 -27.94 9.06
C VAL A 928 -11.84 -29.43 9.33
N VAL A 929 -12.93 -30.07 9.76
CA VAL A 929 -12.99 -31.49 10.15
C VAL A 929 -13.85 -32.25 9.15
N PHE A 930 -13.26 -33.17 8.39
CA PHE A 930 -13.97 -34.07 7.47
C PHE A 930 -14.17 -35.44 8.10
N THR A 931 -15.39 -35.99 8.03
CA THR A 931 -15.71 -37.35 8.48
C THR A 931 -15.75 -38.34 7.31
N ASN A 932 -15.19 -39.54 7.53
CA ASN A 932 -15.10 -40.63 6.54
C ASN A 932 -14.67 -40.17 5.13
N SER A 933 -13.67 -39.31 5.07
CA SER A 933 -13.22 -38.68 3.83
C SER A 933 -12.33 -39.56 2.98
N GLU A 934 -12.51 -39.49 1.66
CA GLU A 934 -11.67 -40.10 0.64
C GLU A 934 -11.12 -39.03 -0.31
N LEU A 935 -9.80 -39.07 -0.52
CA LEU A 935 -9.09 -38.14 -1.40
C LEU A 935 -8.96 -38.71 -2.83
N SER A 936 -8.93 -37.81 -3.80
CA SER A 936 -8.60 -38.08 -5.21
C SER A 936 -7.31 -37.36 -5.60
N TYR A 937 -6.86 -37.50 -6.85
CA TYR A 937 -5.71 -36.75 -7.34
C TYR A 937 -6.02 -35.25 -7.43
N GLY A 938 -5.13 -34.39 -6.96
CA GLY A 938 -5.32 -32.93 -6.94
C GLY A 938 -6.28 -32.43 -5.86
N SER A 939 -6.59 -33.23 -4.83
CA SER A 939 -7.38 -32.79 -3.67
C SER A 939 -6.77 -31.58 -2.99
N HIS A 940 -7.54 -30.50 -2.84
CA HIS A 940 -7.12 -29.32 -2.11
C HIS A 940 -8.28 -28.59 -1.43
N LEU A 941 -7.91 -27.82 -0.40
CA LEU A 941 -8.73 -26.87 0.33
C LEU A 941 -8.27 -25.46 -0.06
N GLU A 942 -9.18 -24.61 -0.52
CA GLU A 942 -8.95 -23.17 -0.70
C GLU A 942 -9.76 -22.40 0.36
N LEU A 943 -9.07 -21.50 1.07
CA LEU A 943 -9.62 -20.56 2.04
C LEU A 943 -9.46 -19.15 1.47
N THR A 944 -10.56 -18.41 1.32
CA THR A 944 -10.54 -17.02 0.84
C THR A 944 -11.22 -16.10 1.86
N PHE A 945 -10.49 -15.10 2.37
CA PHE A 945 -10.98 -14.12 3.33
C PHE A 945 -11.29 -12.80 2.62
N LYS A 946 -12.56 -12.39 2.56
CA LYS A 946 -13.02 -11.18 1.85
C LYS A 946 -13.23 -9.97 2.78
N GLU A 947 -12.89 -10.07 4.05
CA GLU A 947 -13.00 -8.97 5.01
C GLU A 947 -12.12 -7.76 4.64
N LYS A 948 -12.50 -6.56 5.11
CA LYS A 948 -11.88 -5.27 4.73
C LYS A 948 -10.39 -5.20 5.03
N PHE A 949 -9.96 -5.88 6.09
CA PHE A 949 -8.59 -5.87 6.56
C PHE A 949 -8.03 -7.28 6.77
N SER A 950 -8.43 -8.23 5.91
CA SER A 950 -7.84 -9.56 5.84
C SER A 950 -6.38 -9.50 5.41
N TYR A 951 -5.48 -9.48 6.40
CA TYR A 951 -4.03 -9.64 6.25
C TYR A 951 -3.52 -10.65 7.27
N ALA A 952 -2.36 -11.23 7.01
CA ALA A 952 -1.68 -12.11 7.95
C ALA A 952 -0.17 -11.88 7.98
N SER A 953 0.42 -11.97 9.15
CA SER A 953 1.88 -11.85 9.32
C SER A 953 2.58 -13.20 9.27
N ALA A 954 1.87 -14.27 9.63
CA ALA A 954 2.33 -15.65 9.47
C ALA A 954 1.14 -16.62 9.47
N PHE A 955 1.38 -17.82 8.94
CA PHE A 955 0.47 -18.95 8.94
C PHE A 955 1.12 -20.16 9.60
N LYS A 956 0.33 -20.98 10.30
CA LYS A 956 0.72 -22.34 10.72
C LYS A 956 -0.41 -23.31 10.36
N VAL A 957 -0.14 -24.22 9.43
CA VAL A 957 -1.09 -25.23 8.94
C VAL A 957 -0.70 -26.60 9.50
N ASN A 958 -1.65 -27.26 10.14
CA ASN A 958 -1.56 -28.65 10.62
C ASN A 958 -2.57 -29.51 9.87
N VAL A 959 -2.10 -30.57 9.21
CA VAL A 959 -2.97 -31.60 8.65
C VAL A 959 -2.84 -32.85 9.51
N THR A 960 -3.96 -33.28 10.10
CA THR A 960 -4.08 -34.48 10.94
C THR A 960 -5.02 -35.48 10.28
N SER A 961 -4.65 -36.76 10.23
CA SER A 961 -5.51 -37.85 9.79
C SER A 961 -5.50 -39.01 10.78
N THR A 962 -6.63 -39.71 10.91
CA THR A 962 -6.69 -40.99 11.62
C THR A 962 -5.83 -42.03 10.90
N SER A 963 -4.96 -42.71 11.64
CA SER A 963 -4.17 -43.82 11.10
C SER A 963 -5.07 -45.05 10.86
N SER A 964 -4.59 -45.98 10.04
CA SER A 964 -5.15 -47.34 10.01
C SER A 964 -4.79 -48.14 11.28
N ILE A 965 -3.77 -47.73 12.04
CA ILE A 965 -3.47 -48.32 13.35
C ILE A 965 -4.52 -47.82 14.36
N PRO A 966 -5.17 -48.71 15.14
CA PRO A 966 -6.20 -48.32 16.09
C PRO A 966 -5.71 -47.31 17.13
N ASP A 967 -6.56 -46.31 17.42
CA ASP A 967 -6.35 -45.24 18.40
C ASP A 967 -5.13 -44.31 18.12
N GLU A 968 -4.51 -44.41 16.94
CA GLU A 968 -3.36 -43.61 16.51
C GLU A 968 -3.72 -42.54 15.46
N ILE A 969 -2.96 -41.44 15.45
CA ILE A 969 -3.09 -40.34 14.47
C ILE A 969 -1.76 -40.04 13.77
N SER A 970 -1.83 -39.49 12.57
CA SER A 970 -0.70 -38.93 11.83
C SER A 970 -0.95 -37.44 11.60
N SER A 971 -0.05 -36.57 12.06
CA SER A 971 -0.16 -35.11 11.99
C SER A 971 1.18 -34.47 11.62
N MET A 972 1.12 -33.52 10.70
CA MET A 972 2.27 -32.75 10.22
C MET A 972 1.95 -31.26 10.17
N TYR A 973 2.96 -30.45 10.50
CA TYR A 973 2.84 -28.99 10.58
C TYR A 973 3.76 -28.31 9.57
N GLN A 974 3.25 -27.25 8.94
CA GLN A 974 4.02 -26.31 8.15
C GLN A 974 3.74 -24.88 8.63
N SER A 975 4.73 -24.01 8.52
CA SER A 975 4.64 -22.61 8.93
C SER A 975 5.28 -21.72 7.88
N LEU A 976 4.64 -20.58 7.60
CA LEU A 976 5.08 -19.58 6.64
C LEU A 976 4.98 -18.20 7.30
N SER A 977 5.91 -17.29 7.02
CA SER A 977 6.01 -15.99 7.68
C SER A 977 6.41 -14.91 6.69
N ALA A 978 5.72 -13.77 6.72
CA ALA A 978 5.98 -12.68 5.79
C ALA A 978 7.38 -12.08 6.01
N ASN A 979 7.92 -11.44 4.96
CA ASN A 979 9.16 -10.70 5.08
C ASN A 979 9.07 -9.51 6.06
N LYS A 980 10.24 -8.99 6.44
CA LYS A 980 10.32 -7.85 7.37
C LYS A 980 9.62 -6.64 6.78
N SER A 981 8.65 -6.08 7.52
CA SER A 981 7.76 -4.97 7.13
C SER A 981 6.71 -5.24 6.03
N THR A 982 6.51 -6.51 5.64
CA THR A 982 5.37 -6.92 4.80
C THR A 982 4.35 -7.73 5.61
N VAL A 983 3.18 -7.95 5.00
CA VAL A 983 2.18 -8.92 5.43
C VAL A 983 1.63 -9.64 4.19
N PHE A 984 1.14 -10.87 4.36
CA PHE A 984 0.38 -11.55 3.34
C PHE A 984 -0.98 -10.86 3.16
N ARG A 985 -1.26 -10.42 1.93
CA ARG A 985 -2.51 -9.77 1.48
C ARG A 985 -2.48 -9.63 -0.04
N GLY A 986 -3.58 -9.91 -0.74
CA GLY A 986 -3.69 -9.80 -2.19
C GLY A 986 -4.15 -11.09 -2.90
N PRO A 987 -4.12 -11.10 -4.25
CA PRO A 987 -4.79 -12.11 -5.07
C PRO A 987 -4.14 -13.50 -5.08
N SER A 988 -2.82 -13.60 -4.89
CA SER A 988 -2.10 -14.87 -4.99
C SER A 988 -2.14 -15.66 -3.67
N PRO A 989 -2.61 -16.92 -3.66
CA PRO A 989 -2.71 -17.73 -2.44
C PRO A 989 -1.33 -18.15 -1.91
N SER A 990 -1.20 -18.23 -0.60
CA SER A 990 -0.08 -18.95 0.04
C SER A 990 -0.34 -20.46 -0.01
N GLN A 991 0.62 -21.25 -0.50
CA GLN A 991 0.40 -22.68 -0.79
C GLN A 991 1.10 -23.60 0.20
N PHE A 992 0.42 -24.65 0.65
CA PHE A 992 0.91 -25.64 1.60
C PHE A 992 0.72 -27.05 1.06
N HIS A 993 1.82 -27.80 0.90
CA HIS A 993 1.80 -29.08 0.19
C HIS A 993 2.02 -30.27 1.12
N PHE A 994 0.97 -31.05 1.38
CA PHE A 994 1.00 -32.25 2.19
C PHE A 994 0.73 -33.49 1.34
N SER A 995 1.52 -34.54 1.57
CA SER A 995 1.29 -35.85 0.97
C SER A 995 0.63 -36.80 1.96
N LEU A 996 -0.47 -37.40 1.52
CA LEU A 996 -1.22 -38.38 2.28
C LEU A 996 -1.03 -39.77 1.65
N ILE A 997 -0.33 -40.63 2.36
CA ILE A 997 -0.06 -42.02 1.98
C ILE A 997 -1.24 -42.86 2.51
N PRO A 998 -2.05 -43.50 1.64
CA PRO A 998 -3.07 -44.44 2.09
C PRO A 998 -2.46 -45.53 2.98
N SER A 999 -3.17 -45.94 4.03
CA SER A 999 -2.71 -46.99 4.92
C SER A 999 -3.84 -47.96 5.25
N TYR A 1000 -3.50 -49.23 5.37
CA TYR A 1000 -4.45 -50.31 5.58
C TYR A 1000 -3.92 -51.28 6.64
N PHE A 1001 -4.74 -51.55 7.65
CA PHE A 1001 -4.38 -52.39 8.80
C PHE A 1001 -5.23 -53.65 8.86
N MET A 1002 -4.54 -54.80 8.92
CA MET A 1002 -5.16 -56.11 9.05
C MET A 1002 -4.60 -56.85 10.26
N SER A 1003 -5.47 -57.22 11.19
CA SER A 1003 -5.13 -58.09 12.31
C SER A 1003 -5.73 -59.48 12.13
N GLU A 1004 -4.92 -60.50 12.39
CA GLU A 1004 -5.35 -61.90 12.57
C GLU A 1004 -5.75 -62.19 14.03
N ILE A 1005 -5.51 -61.23 14.95
CA ILE A 1005 -5.70 -61.38 16.39
C ILE A 1005 -7.01 -60.70 16.78
N SER A 1006 -7.96 -61.47 17.32
CA SER A 1006 -9.32 -61.01 17.66
C SER A 1006 -9.40 -59.89 18.71
N SER A 1007 -8.32 -59.59 19.42
CA SER A 1007 -8.25 -58.48 20.37
C SER A 1007 -8.07 -57.10 19.71
N TRP A 1008 -7.82 -57.06 18.40
CA TRP A 1008 -7.68 -55.83 17.63
C TRP A 1008 -8.72 -55.80 16.49
N PRO A 1009 -9.31 -54.63 16.18
CA PRO A 1009 -10.11 -54.49 14.96
C PRO A 1009 -9.25 -54.76 13.72
N SER A 1010 -9.89 -55.16 12.63
CA SER A 1010 -9.21 -55.58 11.40
C SER A 1010 -9.93 -54.99 10.18
N LYS A 1011 -9.19 -54.72 9.10
CA LYS A 1011 -9.63 -54.00 7.90
C LYS A 1011 -9.89 -52.49 8.14
N LEU A 1012 -9.02 -51.83 8.88
CA LEU A 1012 -9.09 -50.37 9.06
C LEU A 1012 -8.31 -49.64 7.96
N THR A 1013 -8.86 -48.52 7.49
CA THR A 1013 -8.22 -47.58 6.57
C THR A 1013 -7.87 -46.27 7.28
N GLY A 1014 -6.85 -45.58 6.79
CA GLY A 1014 -6.41 -44.28 7.30
C GLY A 1014 -5.34 -43.68 6.39
N TYR A 1015 -4.83 -42.48 6.69
CA TYR A 1015 -3.70 -41.90 5.96
C TYR A 1015 -2.52 -41.57 6.88
N HIS A 1016 -1.30 -41.73 6.36
CA HIS A 1016 -0.10 -41.11 6.94
C HIS A 1016 0.18 -39.79 6.24
N VAL A 1017 0.25 -38.71 7.01
CA VAL A 1017 0.54 -37.36 6.54
C VAL A 1017 2.05 -37.14 6.53
N SER A 1018 2.55 -36.53 5.46
CA SER A 1018 3.96 -36.15 5.28
C SER A 1018 4.04 -34.82 4.51
N ILE A 1019 5.19 -34.15 4.53
CA ILE A 1019 5.43 -32.90 3.79
C ILE A 1019 6.11 -33.24 2.46
N ILE A 1020 5.68 -32.62 1.36
CA ILE A 1020 6.31 -32.79 0.03
C ILE A 1020 7.46 -31.79 -0.13
N GLU A 1021 7.13 -30.52 0.05
CA GLU A 1021 7.97 -29.37 -0.22
C GLU A 1021 7.69 -28.27 0.82
N ALA A 1022 8.50 -27.21 0.80
CA ALA A 1022 8.27 -26.05 1.64
C ALA A 1022 7.03 -25.26 1.16
N PRO A 1023 6.34 -24.51 2.04
CA PRO A 1023 5.20 -23.71 1.62
C PRO A 1023 5.64 -22.56 0.70
N GLU A 1024 4.81 -22.21 -0.28
CA GLU A 1024 5.04 -21.10 -1.21
C GLU A 1024 4.45 -19.79 -0.68
N GLU A 1025 5.20 -18.70 -0.81
CA GLU A 1025 4.78 -17.35 -0.44
C GLU A 1025 3.68 -16.84 -1.38
N GLY A 1026 2.55 -16.42 -0.81
CA GLY A 1026 1.48 -15.74 -1.55
C GLY A 1026 1.79 -14.26 -1.83
N SER A 1027 0.76 -13.47 -2.14
CA SER A 1027 0.93 -12.02 -2.27
C SER A 1027 1.40 -11.38 -0.95
N GLU A 1028 2.58 -10.77 -0.95
CA GLU A 1028 3.09 -9.94 0.15
C GLU A 1028 3.03 -8.45 -0.20
N VAL A 1029 2.59 -7.64 0.76
CA VAL A 1029 2.39 -6.20 0.60
C VAL A 1029 3.01 -5.46 1.78
N ASN A 1030 3.67 -4.33 1.52
CA ASN A 1030 4.25 -3.48 2.54
C ASN A 1030 3.13 -2.74 3.32
N ILE A 1031 3.36 -2.41 4.59
CA ILE A 1031 2.41 -1.64 5.42
C ILE A 1031 1.96 -0.33 4.71
N ILE A 1032 2.87 0.34 3.99
CA ILE A 1032 2.60 1.58 3.24
C ILE A 1032 1.64 1.36 2.06
N SER A 1033 1.59 0.16 1.50
CA SER A 1033 0.73 -0.23 0.37
C SER A 1033 -0.49 -1.07 0.78
N LEU A 1034 -0.75 -1.26 2.08
CA LEU A 1034 -1.93 -1.97 2.59
C LEU A 1034 -3.26 -1.47 2.01
N PRO A 1035 -3.55 -0.16 1.91
CA PRO A 1035 -4.82 0.34 1.37
C PRO A 1035 -5.03 0.01 -0.11
N PHE A 1036 -3.99 -0.43 -0.83
CA PHE A 1036 -4.05 -0.76 -2.26
C PHE A 1036 -4.23 -2.28 -2.53
N SER A 1037 -4.22 -3.12 -1.49
CA SER A 1037 -4.46 -4.56 -1.62
C SER A 1037 -5.69 -4.98 -0.83
N ALA A 1038 -6.31 -6.09 -1.20
CA ALA A 1038 -7.41 -6.68 -0.45
C ALA A 1038 -7.39 -8.20 -0.59
N GLY A 1039 -8.10 -8.86 0.31
CA GLY A 1039 -8.21 -10.31 0.33
C GLY A 1039 -6.97 -11.01 0.90
N LEU A 1040 -7.22 -12.22 1.40
CA LEU A 1040 -6.19 -13.17 1.81
C LEU A 1040 -6.61 -14.54 1.30
N LYS A 1041 -5.67 -15.32 0.74
CA LYS A 1041 -5.95 -16.66 0.24
C LYS A 1041 -4.92 -17.68 0.70
N ILE A 1042 -5.39 -18.88 1.03
CA ILE A 1042 -4.57 -20.00 1.49
C ILE A 1042 -5.03 -21.27 0.79
N ASN A 1043 -4.11 -21.95 0.09
CA ASN A 1043 -4.36 -23.24 -0.54
C ASN A 1043 -3.60 -24.34 0.19
N VAL A 1044 -4.31 -25.39 0.61
CA VAL A 1044 -3.75 -26.57 1.28
C VAL A 1044 -3.97 -27.79 0.39
N TRP A 1045 -2.90 -28.25 -0.26
CA TRP A 1045 -2.89 -29.42 -1.12
C TRP A 1045 -2.73 -30.71 -0.30
N LEU A 1046 -3.54 -31.72 -0.63
CA LEU A 1046 -3.68 -32.99 0.08
C LEU A 1046 -3.43 -34.17 -0.88
N ASP A 1047 -2.20 -34.31 -1.35
CA ASP A 1047 -1.85 -35.24 -2.43
C ASP A 1047 -1.81 -36.71 -2.00
N LYS A 1048 -2.81 -37.47 -2.47
CA LYS A 1048 -2.90 -38.93 -2.30
C LYS A 1048 -1.80 -39.65 -3.10
N ARG A 1049 -0.99 -40.47 -2.43
CA ARG A 1049 0.02 -41.32 -3.10
C ARG A 1049 -0.59 -42.60 -3.68
N GLU A 1050 0.02 -43.10 -4.75
CA GLU A 1050 -0.34 -44.36 -5.41
C GLU A 1050 0.07 -45.63 -4.63
N ASN A 1051 0.92 -45.50 -3.61
CA ASN A 1051 1.39 -46.60 -2.77
C ASN A 1051 0.67 -46.58 -1.42
N CYS A 1052 0.14 -47.74 -1.01
CA CYS A 1052 -0.46 -47.97 0.29
C CYS A 1052 0.57 -48.54 1.28
N LEU A 1053 0.57 -48.02 2.51
CA LEU A 1053 1.27 -48.62 3.65
C LEU A 1053 0.38 -49.73 4.25
N PHE A 1054 0.66 -50.97 3.88
CA PHE A 1054 -0.02 -52.14 4.41
C PHE A 1054 0.66 -52.63 5.69
N THR A 1055 -0.09 -52.63 6.80
CA THR A 1055 0.38 -53.09 8.11
C THR A 1055 -0.39 -54.34 8.52
N THR A 1056 0.32 -55.43 8.82
CA THR A 1056 -0.29 -56.68 9.30
C THR A 1056 0.19 -57.02 10.72
N ARG A 1057 -0.73 -57.50 11.56
CA ARG A 1057 -0.41 -58.11 12.87
C ARG A 1057 -0.83 -59.57 12.92
N SER A 1058 0.15 -60.44 13.12
CA SER A 1058 0.00 -61.90 13.17
C SER A 1058 0.67 -62.49 14.42
N GLN A 1059 0.37 -63.76 14.71
CA GLN A 1059 0.98 -64.50 15.82
C GLN A 1059 2.27 -65.19 15.36
N LYS A 1060 3.40 -64.98 16.06
CA LYS A 1060 4.68 -65.65 15.78
C LYS A 1060 4.64 -67.16 15.99
N MET A 1061 3.85 -67.60 16.96
CA MET A 1061 3.78 -68.97 17.44
C MET A 1061 2.33 -69.32 17.81
N SER A 1062 1.86 -70.48 17.36
CA SER A 1062 0.55 -71.01 17.73
C SER A 1062 0.60 -71.76 19.06
N PHE A 1063 -0.55 -71.92 19.73
CA PHE A 1063 -0.65 -72.69 20.97
C PHE A 1063 -0.12 -74.14 20.82
N ASN A 1064 -0.41 -74.79 19.68
CA ASN A 1064 0.06 -76.16 19.39
C ASN A 1064 1.58 -76.24 19.26
N MET A 1065 2.21 -75.18 18.74
CA MET A 1065 3.66 -75.07 18.63
C MET A 1065 4.30 -74.84 20.01
N LEU A 1066 3.72 -73.98 20.86
CA LEU A 1066 4.13 -73.82 22.27
C LEU A 1066 4.05 -75.16 23.03
N ALA A 1067 2.92 -75.87 22.94
CA ALA A 1067 2.73 -77.16 23.60
C ALA A 1067 3.79 -78.19 23.15
N SER A 1068 4.12 -78.22 21.86
CA SER A 1068 5.16 -79.11 21.31
C SER A 1068 6.56 -78.76 21.84
N ILE A 1069 6.91 -77.47 21.92
CA ILE A 1069 8.19 -76.98 22.45
C ILE A 1069 8.32 -77.30 23.94
N LEU A 1070 7.27 -77.09 24.74
CA LEU A 1070 7.26 -77.42 26.17
C LEU A 1070 7.49 -78.92 26.39
N ILE A 1071 6.77 -79.78 25.68
CA ILE A 1071 6.92 -81.24 25.77
C ILE A 1071 8.33 -81.68 25.38
N GLY A 1072 8.85 -81.20 24.24
CA GLY A 1072 10.20 -81.53 23.77
C GLY A 1072 11.30 -81.08 24.72
N SER A 1073 11.18 -79.87 25.28
CA SER A 1073 12.14 -79.30 26.23
C SER A 1073 12.21 -80.12 27.52
N ILE A 1074 11.06 -80.50 28.09
CA ILE A 1074 11.00 -81.31 29.32
C ILE A 1074 11.73 -82.65 29.11
N PHE A 1075 11.43 -83.39 28.03
CA PHE A 1075 12.11 -84.65 27.73
C PHE A 1075 13.60 -84.49 27.43
N GLY A 1076 14.01 -83.37 26.83
CA GLY A 1076 15.43 -83.03 26.64
C GLY A 1076 16.18 -82.87 27.97
N ILE A 1077 15.61 -82.13 28.93
CA ILE A 1077 16.24 -81.90 30.25
C ILE A 1077 16.29 -83.20 31.07
N VAL A 1078 15.24 -84.04 31.04
CA VAL A 1078 15.26 -85.35 31.73
C VAL A 1078 16.51 -86.13 31.34
N ASN A 1079 16.73 -86.30 30.04
CA ASN A 1079 17.87 -87.07 29.50
C ASN A 1079 19.22 -86.37 29.77
N GLY A 1080 19.29 -85.04 29.63
CA GLY A 1080 20.49 -84.26 29.92
C GLY A 1080 20.93 -84.34 31.38
N ALA A 1081 20.00 -84.18 32.33
CA ALA A 1081 20.26 -84.27 33.76
C ALA A 1081 20.63 -85.70 34.18
N GLY A 1082 19.96 -86.73 33.66
CA GLY A 1082 20.33 -88.13 33.87
C GLY A 1082 21.74 -88.48 33.33
N GLY A 1083 22.10 -87.93 32.16
CA GLY A 1083 23.45 -88.06 31.60
C GLY A 1083 24.53 -87.36 32.43
N ALA A 1084 24.24 -86.18 32.97
CA ALA A 1084 25.14 -85.44 33.86
C ALA A 1084 25.32 -86.16 35.21
N MET A 1085 24.23 -86.65 35.79
CA MET A 1085 24.19 -87.48 37.00
C MET A 1085 25.09 -88.72 36.85
N LYS A 1086 24.96 -89.45 35.74
CA LYS A 1086 25.79 -90.64 35.45
C LYS A 1086 27.29 -90.32 35.47
N LYS A 1087 27.72 -89.21 34.84
CA LYS A 1087 29.12 -88.75 34.88
C LYS A 1087 29.56 -88.34 36.29
N PHE A 1088 28.70 -87.65 37.03
CA PHE A 1088 29.01 -87.18 38.39
C PHE A 1088 29.19 -88.35 39.38
N GLU A 1089 28.34 -89.39 39.29
CA GLU A 1089 28.46 -90.56 40.14
C GLU A 1089 29.68 -91.44 39.80
N MET A 1090 30.04 -91.57 38.52
CA MET A 1090 31.30 -92.20 38.12
C MET A 1090 32.52 -91.48 38.74
N ALA A 1091 32.57 -90.15 38.65
CA ALA A 1091 33.64 -89.35 39.26
C ALA A 1091 33.66 -89.46 40.80
N TYR A 1092 32.49 -89.42 41.45
CA TYR A 1092 32.37 -89.60 42.90
C TYR A 1092 32.84 -90.99 43.36
N HIS A 1093 32.53 -92.04 42.60
CA HIS A 1093 33.00 -93.39 42.88
C HIS A 1093 34.53 -93.49 42.77
N GLU A 1094 35.14 -92.92 41.73
CA GLU A 1094 36.59 -92.92 41.56
C GLU A 1094 37.32 -92.14 42.68
N ILE A 1095 36.83 -90.94 43.01
CA ILE A 1095 37.39 -90.08 44.07
C ILE A 1095 37.24 -90.74 45.45
N SER A 1096 36.07 -91.29 45.78
CA SER A 1096 35.86 -91.96 47.07
C SER A 1096 36.70 -93.24 47.21
N GLY A 1097 36.97 -93.95 46.10
CA GLY A 1097 37.93 -95.06 46.02
C GLY A 1097 39.35 -94.62 46.35
N LYS A 1098 39.84 -93.55 45.70
CA LYS A 1098 41.17 -92.95 45.99
C LYS A 1098 41.28 -92.49 47.46
N ILE A 1099 40.24 -91.87 48.02
CA ILE A 1099 40.21 -91.44 49.43
C ILE A 1099 40.21 -92.64 50.40
N LYS A 1100 39.41 -93.70 50.16
CA LYS A 1100 39.43 -94.93 50.97
C LYS A 1100 40.81 -95.61 50.95
N ASN A 1101 41.47 -95.65 49.80
CA ASN A 1101 42.82 -96.21 49.68
C ASN A 1101 43.86 -95.37 50.45
N LYS A 1102 43.79 -94.03 50.38
CA LYS A 1102 44.65 -93.12 51.16
C LYS A 1102 44.43 -93.29 52.68
N LYS A 1103 43.19 -93.51 53.12
CA LYS A 1103 42.84 -93.82 54.53
C LYS A 1103 43.35 -95.20 54.99
N LYS A 1104 43.35 -96.21 54.09
CA LYS A 1104 43.96 -97.53 54.36
C LYS A 1104 45.49 -97.45 54.50
N ALA A 1105 46.16 -96.66 53.67
CA ALA A 1105 47.62 -96.50 53.71
C ALA A 1105 48.12 -95.83 55.01
N THR A 1106 47.42 -94.81 55.49
CA THR A 1106 47.73 -94.16 56.79
C THR A 1106 47.55 -95.11 57.97
N ASN A 1107 46.48 -95.90 57.99
CA ASN A 1107 46.21 -96.87 59.06
C ASN A 1107 47.23 -98.03 59.10
N LEU A 1108 47.82 -98.39 57.94
CA LEU A 1108 48.94 -99.35 57.85
C LEU A 1108 50.27 -98.78 58.37
N LYS A 1109 50.50 -97.47 58.21
CA LYS A 1109 51.72 -96.80 58.73
C LYS A 1109 51.72 -96.81 60.26
N GLN A 1110 50.60 -96.43 60.86
CA GLN A 1110 50.40 -96.39 62.32
C GLN A 1110 50.49 -97.77 62.99
N ARG A 1111 50.12 -98.86 62.29
CA ARG A 1111 50.33 -100.24 62.77
C ARG A 1111 51.79 -100.71 62.74
N ARG A 1112 52.65 -100.15 61.88
CA ARG A 1112 54.08 -100.52 61.81
C ARG A 1112 54.92 -99.84 62.89
N GLU A 1113 54.55 -98.64 63.33
CA GLU A 1113 55.21 -97.96 64.45
C GLU A 1113 54.96 -98.69 65.78
N ASN A 1114 53.72 -99.11 66.06
CA ASN A 1114 53.39 -99.87 67.28
C ASN A 1114 54.10 -101.24 67.39
N TYR A 1115 54.47 -101.88 66.29
CA TYR A 1115 55.27 -103.12 66.32
C TYR A 1115 56.77 -102.86 66.54
N ARG A 1116 57.27 -101.67 66.18
CA ARG A 1116 58.70 -101.32 66.34
C ARG A 1116 59.05 -101.02 67.80
N ASN A 1117 58.11 -100.44 68.54
CA ASN A 1117 58.29 -100.06 69.95
C ASN A 1117 58.22 -101.24 70.94
N MET A 1118 57.89 -102.46 70.49
CA MET A 1118 57.86 -103.67 71.34
C MET A 1118 59.12 -104.55 71.25
N LEU A 1119 60.06 -104.26 70.33
CA LEU A 1119 61.19 -105.16 70.01
C LEU A 1119 62.57 -104.69 70.50
N ASN A 1120 62.67 -103.51 71.12
CA ASN A 1120 63.94 -102.94 71.63
C ASN A 1120 63.94 -102.88 73.18
N SER A 1121 63.89 -104.03 73.84
CA SER A 1121 63.97 -104.13 75.30
C SER A 1121 65.41 -104.13 75.83
N ASN A 1122 65.68 -103.34 76.88
CA ASN A 1122 66.73 -103.47 77.90
C ASN A 1122 68.21 -103.76 77.52
N VAL A 1123 69.10 -103.05 78.25
CA VAL A 1123 70.57 -103.22 78.38
C VAL A 1123 71.45 -102.46 77.39
N MET A 1124 71.73 -101.21 77.80
CA MET A 1124 73.04 -100.55 78.00
C MET A 1124 74.25 -100.72 77.06
N GLU A 1125 74.95 -99.59 77.00
CA GLU A 1125 76.40 -99.36 76.97
C GLU A 1125 77.11 -99.00 75.65
N HIS A 1126 77.73 -97.81 75.74
CA HIS A 1126 78.96 -97.33 75.10
C HIS A 1126 79.01 -96.77 73.66
N VAL A 1127 79.74 -95.65 73.61
CA VAL A 1127 80.51 -95.00 72.52
C VAL A 1127 79.89 -93.75 71.83
N ASN A 1128 80.72 -92.70 71.84
CA ASN A 1128 80.56 -91.33 71.35
C ASN A 1128 80.81 -91.17 69.83
N PHE A 1129 80.80 -89.89 69.40
CA PHE A 1129 81.27 -89.28 68.14
C PHE A 1129 80.23 -89.19 66.99
N ASP A 1130 80.13 -88.08 66.24
CA ASP A 1130 80.44 -86.66 66.53
C ASP A 1130 79.92 -85.75 65.39
N GLY A 1131 79.96 -84.43 65.59
CA GLY A 1131 79.83 -83.41 64.52
C GLY A 1131 78.40 -82.94 64.22
N ASN A 1132 78.00 -81.70 64.51
CA ASN A 1132 78.39 -80.42 63.85
C ASN A 1132 78.14 -80.50 62.34
N GLU A 1133 77.53 -79.56 61.62
CA GLU A 1133 77.21 -78.12 61.72
C GLU A 1133 76.54 -77.80 60.34
N ALA A 1134 75.94 -76.67 59.99
CA ALA A 1134 75.49 -75.48 60.70
C ALA A 1134 74.38 -74.79 59.85
N LYS A 1135 73.64 -73.89 60.51
CA LYS A 1135 73.22 -72.56 60.04
C LYS A 1135 72.87 -72.31 58.55
N SER A 1136 71.70 -71.67 58.39
CA SER A 1136 71.52 -70.42 57.58
C SER A 1136 71.57 -70.60 56.04
N ASP A 1137 71.12 -69.67 55.19
CA ASP A 1137 70.42 -68.39 55.39
C ASP A 1137 69.77 -67.95 54.04
N ILE A 1138 69.10 -66.79 54.04
CA ILE A 1138 69.15 -65.78 52.95
C ILE A 1138 68.48 -66.02 51.56
N ILE A 1139 67.50 -65.14 51.29
CA ILE A 1139 67.30 -64.23 50.11
C ILE A 1139 67.52 -64.75 48.67
N TYR A 1140 66.53 -64.55 47.79
CA TYR A 1140 66.54 -63.67 46.57
C TYR A 1140 65.28 -63.98 45.72
N THR A 1141 64.64 -63.03 45.03
CA THR A 1141 65.06 -61.64 44.81
C THR A 1141 64.94 -61.12 43.38
N GLN A 1142 63.90 -61.50 42.60
CA GLN A 1142 63.57 -60.84 41.31
C GLN A 1142 64.67 -61.03 40.22
N PRO A 1143 64.62 -60.43 38.98
CA PRO A 1143 63.80 -59.31 38.48
C PRO A 1143 63.06 -59.47 37.13
N LEU A 1144 62.17 -58.49 36.87
CA LEU A 1144 61.78 -57.76 35.61
C LEU A 1144 61.81 -58.48 34.22
N SER A 1145 60.98 -58.12 33.24
CA SER A 1145 60.57 -56.75 32.84
C SER A 1145 59.26 -56.65 32.01
N LEU A 1146 58.55 -55.51 32.16
CA LEU A 1146 57.89 -54.61 31.14
C LEU A 1146 57.41 -55.21 29.78
N GLU A 1147 56.35 -54.80 29.06
CA GLU A 1147 55.32 -53.72 29.11
C GLU A 1147 54.23 -54.01 28.01
N SER A 1148 53.15 -53.25 27.72
CA SER A 1148 52.51 -52.03 28.27
C SER A 1148 51.00 -51.96 27.91
N PHE A 1149 50.17 -51.63 28.90
CA PHE A 1149 48.96 -50.77 28.91
C PHE A 1149 48.23 -50.32 27.62
N ASN A 1150 46.89 -50.56 27.65
CA ASN A 1150 45.73 -49.64 27.48
C ASN A 1150 45.63 -48.70 26.26
N TYR A 1151 44.44 -48.41 25.71
CA TYR A 1151 43.10 -48.33 26.33
C TYR A 1151 41.99 -49.00 25.50
#